data_AF-A0A7Y5NRP1-F1
#
_entry.id   AF-A0A7Y5NRP1-F1
#
_cell.length_a   1.000
_cell.length_b   1.000
_cell.length_c   1.000
_cell.angle_alpha   90.00
_cell.angle_beta   90.00
_cell.angle_gamma   90.00
#
_symmetry.space_group_name_H-M   'P 1'
#
loop_
_entity.id
_entity.type
_entity.pdbx_description
1 polymer ?
#
loop_
_entity_poly.entity_id
_entity_poly.type
_entity_poly.pdbx_seq_one_letter_code
_entity_poly.pdbx_strand_id
1 'polypeptide(L)'
;MANELEEALRGLPTETKRKLRALFRDITRPFRWLGESSDLDERIDAIVWHVIEELASAAQMTLDRALARSRPSKHLDQLHELFERLRATDPPSPLAILREIAELLGFDISPSPSGGGTNPNPPTPGPPGGPSGPGGTPIPPNPNPPMEAPVAAKFIFEKRGIPNDLATTEALQKTYIDTVQQLIQLRGSDATNGVLVAAVIGGLLRSSQFSPSSSSFALFARRILDELLVSRGVGGQPLTVVTPGAFTSLQVHQKIAEYLAQRGGSGSSISYQLFSFVGEETMRTISNVPMGDPSFTARIDRAVLDYASGATGFESLELPALESSIDTEIVPENIQAVGMLYAAQELDKAKLLTAVDIIADLYDDGLIPISFDDAGQALDTYRFSVDQRVPEAKRASYFSRVFGTRGGDVAKSVQPNAQFDTLLMRFMSSVAEYERERDVAQIFERSAESNGRVGLITGEQVRKAGRELAANLSLYGWGAAHTIARRLNTHIRTALQILAMPQVQQAFGATNEWQVVERVCQQELKHIPNILKHKTMAESGKMVLDIVAKHAAVWRRSGSDVFYELGPDAEALRNHARYWLTVNGITDSTLDKMSQPVEAAVLPTVPAFSGTQIHGLNGQGSNGVNEQALAQLRNLVAAGQTPSPEQLQRLLSN
;
A
#
# COMPACT_ATOMS: atom_id res chain seq x y z
N MET A 1 2.89 -5.20 35.05
CA MET A 1 2.86 -4.13 34.02
C MET A 1 1.53 -3.97 33.30
N ALA A 2 1.13 -4.81 32.34
CA ALA A 2 -0.06 -4.52 31.51
C ALA A 2 -1.37 -4.41 32.31
N ASN A 3 -1.55 -5.28 33.32
CA ASN A 3 -2.73 -5.26 34.19
C ASN A 3 -2.71 -4.07 35.17
N GLU A 4 -1.54 -3.69 35.69
CA GLU A 4 -1.36 -2.52 36.58
C GLU A 4 -1.53 -1.20 35.82
N LEU A 5 -1.13 -1.17 34.54
CA LEU A 5 -1.38 -0.04 33.64
C LEU A 5 -2.88 0.10 33.33
N GLU A 6 -3.58 -1.01 33.09
CA GLU A 6 -5.04 -1.03 32.93
C GLU A 6 -5.75 -0.49 34.18
N GLU A 7 -5.25 -0.81 35.37
CA GLU A 7 -5.78 -0.35 36.65
C GLU A 7 -5.50 1.14 36.89
N ALA A 8 -4.28 1.61 36.61
CA ALA A 8 -3.93 3.04 36.66
C ALA A 8 -4.72 3.89 35.66
N LEU A 9 -5.05 3.32 34.49
CA LEU A 9 -5.82 4.01 33.46
C LEU A 9 -7.33 4.05 33.76
N ARG A 10 -7.88 3.36 34.78
CA ARG A 10 -9.34 3.30 35.02
C ARG A 10 -9.96 4.65 35.42
N GLY A 11 -9.22 5.55 36.07
CA GLY A 11 -9.74 6.85 36.54
C GLY A 11 -9.68 8.02 35.55
N LEU A 12 -8.99 7.87 34.41
CA LEU A 12 -8.72 9.01 33.51
C LEU A 12 -9.88 9.34 32.55
N PRO A 13 -9.96 10.59 32.04
CA PRO A 13 -10.89 10.93 30.95
C PRO A 13 -10.60 10.11 29.68
N THR A 14 -11.65 9.72 28.96
CA THR A 14 -11.59 8.78 27.82
C THR A 14 -10.62 9.22 26.73
N GLU A 15 -10.52 10.53 26.48
CA GLU A 15 -9.62 11.08 25.46
C GLU A 15 -8.14 10.95 25.86
N THR A 16 -7.82 11.13 27.14
CA THR A 16 -6.47 10.96 27.69
C THR A 16 -6.05 9.49 27.66
N LYS A 17 -6.97 8.56 28.02
CA LYS A 17 -6.73 7.11 27.86
C LYS A 17 -6.46 6.75 26.40
N ARG A 18 -7.19 7.35 25.46
CA ARG A 18 -7.03 7.09 24.02
C ARG A 18 -5.66 7.54 23.52
N LYS A 19 -5.20 8.73 23.93
CA LYS A 19 -3.89 9.28 23.56
C LYS A 19 -2.74 8.47 24.17
N LEU A 20 -2.84 8.10 25.45
CA LEU A 20 -1.84 7.25 26.12
C LEU A 20 -1.78 5.84 25.52
N ARG A 21 -2.94 5.23 25.21
CA ARG A 21 -2.98 3.92 24.53
C ARG A 21 -2.47 3.96 23.09
N ALA A 22 -2.56 5.10 22.40
CA ALA A 22 -1.98 5.27 21.07
C ALA A 22 -0.45 5.41 21.17
N LEU A 23 0.02 6.28 22.06
CA LEU A 23 1.45 6.49 22.33
C LEU A 23 2.13 5.18 22.74
N PHE A 24 1.53 4.43 23.68
CA PHE A 24 2.07 3.16 24.15
C PHE A 24 2.08 2.08 23.07
N ARG A 25 1.12 2.09 22.14
CA ARG A 25 1.04 1.14 21.02
C ARG A 25 2.08 1.42 19.95
N ASP A 26 2.39 2.69 19.72
CA ASP A 26 3.44 3.10 18.80
C ASP A 26 4.83 2.84 19.40
N ILE A 27 4.98 3.01 20.72
CA ILE A 27 6.21 2.68 21.44
C ILE A 27 6.42 1.15 21.51
N THR A 28 5.40 0.34 21.74
CA THR A 28 5.55 -1.12 21.90
C THR A 28 5.65 -1.90 20.58
N ARG A 29 5.39 -1.25 19.44
CA ARG A 29 5.37 -1.85 18.09
C ARG A 29 6.70 -2.51 17.65
N PRO A 30 7.90 -1.98 17.96
CA PRO A 30 9.18 -2.59 17.59
C PRO A 30 9.54 -3.83 18.42
N PHE A 31 8.93 -4.04 19.58
CA PHE A 31 9.46 -4.93 20.62
C PHE A 31 8.89 -6.36 20.61
N ARG A 32 8.14 -6.76 19.56
CA ARG A 32 7.45 -8.05 19.51
C ARG A 32 8.29 -9.23 18.98
N TRP A 33 9.59 -9.04 18.76
CA TRP A 33 10.47 -9.97 18.03
C TRP A 33 11.82 -10.30 18.71
N LEU A 34 11.95 -10.16 20.03
CA LEU A 34 13.18 -10.54 20.74
C LEU A 34 12.98 -11.85 21.52
N GLY A 35 13.65 -12.90 21.03
CA GLY A 35 13.75 -14.21 21.67
C GLY A 35 14.82 -14.26 22.77
N GLU A 36 14.76 -15.34 23.54
CA GLU A 36 15.53 -15.63 24.76
C GLU A 36 17.06 -15.45 24.59
N SER A 37 17.63 -14.47 25.28
CA SER A 37 19.08 -14.32 25.50
C SER A 37 19.33 -13.62 26.83
N SER A 38 20.37 -14.04 27.55
CA SER A 38 20.74 -13.66 28.93
C SER A 38 21.32 -12.24 29.08
N ASP A 39 21.02 -11.35 28.14
CA ASP A 39 21.51 -9.97 28.09
C ASP A 39 20.33 -8.98 28.22
N LEU A 40 19.28 -9.42 28.90
CA LEU A 40 17.97 -8.76 28.92
C LEU A 40 17.97 -7.55 29.85
N ASP A 41 18.66 -7.63 30.99
CA ASP A 41 18.58 -6.59 32.03
C ASP A 41 19.33 -5.31 31.63
N GLU A 42 20.54 -5.41 31.08
CA GLU A 42 21.32 -4.24 30.62
C GLU A 42 20.65 -3.55 29.42
N ARG A 43 19.93 -4.32 28.59
CA ARG A 43 19.15 -3.81 27.46
C ARG A 43 17.83 -3.23 27.92
N ILE A 44 17.18 -3.78 28.93
CA ILE A 44 15.97 -3.21 29.55
C ILE A 44 16.31 -1.85 30.18
N ASP A 45 17.42 -1.72 30.89
CA ASP A 45 17.83 -0.44 31.50
C ASP A 45 18.12 0.64 30.45
N ALA A 46 18.83 0.29 29.37
CA ALA A 46 19.06 1.21 28.24
C ALA A 46 17.75 1.62 27.54
N ILE A 47 16.78 0.70 27.45
CA ILE A 47 15.48 0.95 26.83
C ILE A 47 14.58 1.80 27.74
N VAL A 48 14.58 1.56 29.06
CA VAL A 48 13.84 2.36 30.04
C VAL A 48 14.36 3.79 30.04
N TRP A 49 15.68 3.98 29.96
CA TRP A 49 16.28 5.32 29.88
C TRP A 49 15.86 6.07 28.60
N HIS A 50 15.84 5.38 27.46
CA HIS A 50 15.40 5.99 26.20
C HIS A 50 13.91 6.39 26.22
N VAL A 51 13.05 5.60 26.87
CA VAL A 51 11.63 5.92 27.05
C VAL A 51 11.44 7.12 27.99
N ILE A 52 12.26 7.24 29.04
CA ILE A 52 12.25 8.39 29.95
C ILE A 52 12.66 9.67 29.21
N GLU A 53 13.70 9.61 28.36
CA GLU A 53 14.14 10.76 27.56
C GLU A 53 13.07 11.22 26.55
N GLU A 54 12.42 10.30 25.84
CA GLU A 54 11.34 10.63 24.91
C GLU A 54 10.12 11.23 25.62
N LEU A 55 9.74 10.69 26.79
CA LEU A 55 8.66 11.24 27.60
C LEU A 55 9.01 12.63 28.14
N ALA A 56 10.25 12.85 28.58
CA ALA A 56 10.73 14.17 29.01
C ALA A 56 10.71 15.18 27.86
N SER A 57 11.13 14.78 26.67
CA SER A 57 11.15 15.62 25.47
C SER A 57 9.73 16.00 25.01
N ALA A 58 8.80 15.05 25.04
CA ALA A 58 7.39 15.28 24.73
C ALA A 58 6.69 16.16 25.77
N ALA A 59 7.03 16.00 27.04
CA ALA A 59 6.54 16.85 28.12
C ALA A 59 7.06 18.28 27.96
N GLN A 60 8.35 18.46 27.65
CA GLN A 60 8.97 19.77 27.41
C GLN A 60 8.32 20.49 26.22
N MET A 61 8.10 19.81 25.09
CA MET A 61 7.36 20.39 23.95
C MET A 61 5.94 20.81 24.32
N THR A 62 5.28 20.09 25.22
CA THR A 62 3.92 20.41 25.67
C THR A 62 3.94 21.59 26.63
N LEU A 63 4.95 21.67 27.50
CA LEU A 63 5.23 22.78 28.41
C LEU A 63 5.53 24.08 27.64
N ASP A 64 6.40 24.02 26.62
CA ASP A 64 6.75 25.17 25.79
C ASP A 64 5.53 25.71 25.02
N ARG A 65 4.67 24.80 24.52
CA ARG A 65 3.39 25.16 23.89
C ARG A 65 2.38 25.76 24.86
N ALA A 66 2.38 25.33 26.12
CA ALA A 66 1.52 25.86 27.17
C ALA A 66 2.01 27.24 27.66
N LEU A 67 3.32 27.42 27.85
CA LEU A 67 3.96 28.68 28.22
C LEU A 67 3.77 29.75 27.13
N ALA A 68 3.78 29.36 25.85
CA ALA A 68 3.49 30.25 24.72
C ALA A 68 2.06 30.83 24.70
N ARG A 69 1.14 30.37 25.56
CA ARG A 69 -0.28 30.81 25.58
C ARG A 69 -0.72 31.59 26.84
N SER A 70 0.17 31.86 27.82
CA SER A 70 -0.05 32.60 29.12
C SER A 70 -1.00 31.92 30.13
N ARG A 71 -0.96 32.05 31.47
CA ARG A 71 0.04 32.40 32.54
C ARG A 71 0.43 31.09 33.26
N PRO A 72 1.62 30.95 33.87
CA PRO A 72 2.03 29.71 34.53
C PRO A 72 1.12 29.41 35.73
N SER A 73 0.52 28.23 35.74
CA SER A 73 -0.13 27.69 36.93
C SER A 73 0.93 27.20 37.91
N LYS A 74 0.68 27.33 39.22
CA LYS A 74 1.60 26.89 40.29
C LYS A 74 2.01 25.42 40.19
N HIS A 75 1.22 24.60 39.49
CA HIS A 75 1.49 23.18 39.23
C HIS A 75 2.54 22.95 38.12
N LEU A 76 2.71 23.89 37.19
CA LEU A 76 3.72 23.80 36.13
C LEU A 76 5.13 24.08 36.68
N ASP A 77 5.26 25.05 37.60
CA ASP A 77 6.52 25.32 38.27
C ASP A 77 6.94 24.16 39.19
N GLN A 78 5.97 23.53 39.88
CA GLN A 78 6.21 22.35 40.72
C GLN A 78 6.59 21.10 39.91
N LEU A 79 5.99 20.91 38.73
CA LEU A 79 6.40 19.84 37.81
C LEU A 79 7.81 20.06 37.28
N HIS A 80 8.16 21.30 36.92
CA HIS A 80 9.51 21.64 36.47
C HIS A 80 10.55 21.43 37.58
N GLU A 81 10.24 21.81 38.81
CA GLU A 81 11.11 21.57 39.98
C GLU A 81 11.27 20.07 40.30
N LEU A 82 10.21 19.27 40.12
CA LEU A 82 10.26 17.82 40.30
C LEU A 82 11.11 17.14 39.20
N PHE A 83 11.02 17.59 37.95
CA PHE A 83 11.87 17.08 36.87
C PHE A 83 13.35 17.42 37.05
N GLU A 84 13.67 18.63 37.52
CA GLU A 84 15.05 19.00 37.83
C GLU A 84 15.61 18.22 39.04
N ARG A 85 14.79 17.90 40.04
CA ARG A 85 15.21 17.00 41.15
C ARG A 85 15.46 15.57 40.69
N LEU A 86 14.60 15.03 39.83
CA LEU A 86 14.75 13.70 39.24
C LEU A 86 15.98 13.61 38.33
N ARG A 87 16.35 14.70 37.65
CA ARG A 87 17.57 14.79 36.85
C ARG A 87 18.84 14.81 37.70
N ALA A 88 18.74 15.27 38.95
CA ALA A 88 19.86 15.37 39.88
C ALA A 88 20.04 14.14 40.79
N THR A 89 19.14 13.14 40.77
CA THR A 89 19.22 11.95 41.61
C THR A 89 19.45 10.66 40.82
N ASP A 90 20.44 9.88 41.26
CA ASP A 90 20.90 8.63 40.65
C ASP A 90 20.49 7.44 41.53
N PRO A 91 19.81 6.39 41.01
CA PRO A 91 18.52 6.42 40.34
C PRO A 91 17.38 5.96 41.29
N PRO A 92 16.24 6.67 41.37
CA PRO A 92 15.06 6.18 42.08
C PRO A 92 14.25 5.19 41.22
N SER A 93 13.66 4.16 41.84
CA SER A 93 12.84 3.17 41.14
C SER A 93 11.69 3.84 40.35
N PRO A 94 11.37 3.40 39.13
CA PRO A 94 10.31 3.99 38.29
C PRO A 94 8.93 4.10 38.97
N LEU A 95 8.66 3.22 39.94
CA LEU A 95 7.46 3.23 40.78
C LEU A 95 7.39 4.42 41.75
N ALA A 96 8.52 4.89 42.28
CA ALA A 96 8.58 6.05 43.15
C ALA A 96 8.24 7.34 42.39
N ILE A 97 8.75 7.45 41.16
CA ILE A 97 8.50 8.57 40.24
C ILE A 97 7.02 8.67 39.91
N LEU A 98 6.39 7.54 39.56
CA LEU A 98 4.96 7.50 39.25
C LEU A 98 4.08 7.83 40.46
N ARG A 99 4.53 7.50 41.67
CA ARG A 99 3.79 7.76 42.92
C ARG A 99 3.84 9.23 43.32
N GLU A 100 4.99 9.88 43.23
CA GLU A 100 5.11 11.33 43.48
C GLU A 100 4.33 12.15 42.45
N ILE A 101 4.36 11.76 41.17
CA ILE A 101 3.55 12.43 40.14
C ILE A 101 2.05 12.28 40.42
N ALA A 102 1.61 11.12 40.91
CA ALA A 102 0.22 10.90 41.28
C ALA A 102 -0.23 11.74 42.49
N GLU A 103 0.62 11.85 43.53
CA GLU A 103 0.36 12.71 44.70
C GLU A 103 0.32 14.20 44.33
N LEU A 104 1.23 14.66 43.47
CA LEU A 104 1.32 16.06 43.04
C LEU A 104 0.10 16.48 42.19
N LEU A 105 -0.56 15.50 41.57
CA LEU A 105 -1.83 15.66 40.84
C LEU A 105 -3.08 15.37 41.71
N GLY A 106 -2.90 15.06 43.00
CA GLY A 106 -3.98 14.92 43.99
C GLY A 106 -4.62 13.53 44.07
N PHE A 107 -3.93 12.46 43.66
CA PHE A 107 -4.44 11.08 43.70
C PHE A 107 -3.76 10.25 44.80
N ASP A 108 -4.56 9.69 45.73
CA ASP A 108 -4.08 8.83 46.82
C ASP A 108 -3.96 7.37 46.33
N ILE A 109 -2.75 6.80 46.45
CA ILE A 109 -2.43 5.42 46.09
C ILE A 109 -1.92 4.68 47.34
N SER A 110 -2.85 4.31 48.20
CA SER A 110 -2.61 3.43 49.36
C SER A 110 -3.12 2.01 49.07
N PRO A 111 -2.33 0.94 49.33
CA PRO A 111 -2.78 -0.43 49.08
C PRO A 111 -3.80 -0.89 50.14
N SER A 112 -4.93 -1.45 49.69
CA SER A 112 -5.90 -2.10 50.59
C SER A 112 -5.37 -3.44 51.12
N PRO A 113 -5.61 -3.77 52.40
CA PRO A 113 -5.13 -5.00 53.00
C PRO A 113 -5.95 -6.23 52.56
N SER A 114 -5.23 -7.34 52.49
CA SER A 114 -5.65 -8.69 52.12
C SER A 114 -6.75 -9.30 53.00
N GLY A 115 -7.77 -9.86 52.34
CA GLY A 115 -8.31 -11.22 52.54
C GLY A 115 -8.84 -11.66 53.92
N GLY A 116 -10.13 -12.01 53.96
CA GLY A 116 -10.71 -12.86 55.00
C GLY A 116 -12.08 -13.37 54.59
N GLY A 117 -12.15 -14.61 54.07
CA GLY A 117 -13.40 -15.24 53.66
C GLY A 117 -14.13 -15.93 54.81
N THR A 118 -15.44 -16.12 54.66
CA THR A 118 -16.20 -17.24 55.24
C THR A 118 -17.42 -17.59 54.37
N ASN A 119 -17.67 -18.89 54.31
CA ASN A 119 -18.68 -19.62 53.53
C ASN A 119 -20.12 -19.42 54.10
N PRO A 120 -21.19 -19.75 53.33
CA PRO A 120 -22.59 -19.46 53.67
C PRO A 120 -23.34 -20.64 54.29
N ASN A 121 -24.41 -20.34 55.04
CA ASN A 121 -25.65 -21.14 55.25
C ASN A 121 -26.54 -20.43 56.30
N PRO A 122 -27.84 -20.77 56.47
CA PRO A 122 -28.84 -21.34 55.55
C PRO A 122 -30.19 -20.52 55.60
N PRO A 123 -31.30 -20.94 54.94
CA PRO A 123 -32.49 -20.11 54.71
C PRO A 123 -33.62 -20.37 55.73
N THR A 124 -34.57 -19.44 55.86
CA THR A 124 -35.93 -19.61 56.42
C THR A 124 -36.71 -18.28 56.30
N PRO A 125 -38.04 -18.21 56.54
CA PRO A 125 -39.14 -18.84 55.80
C PRO A 125 -40.23 -17.80 55.39
N GLY A 126 -41.13 -18.17 54.48
CA GLY A 126 -42.26 -17.31 54.07
C GLY A 126 -43.34 -17.10 55.15
N PRO A 127 -44.30 -16.20 54.88
CA PRO A 127 -45.67 -16.38 55.35
C PRO A 127 -46.75 -16.15 54.25
N PRO A 128 -48.02 -16.49 54.52
CA PRO A 128 -48.92 -17.16 53.56
C PRO A 128 -50.26 -16.45 53.26
N GLY A 129 -50.99 -17.00 52.27
CA GLY A 129 -52.48 -17.02 52.15
C GLY A 129 -53.15 -15.73 51.64
N GLY A 130 -53.76 -15.67 50.45
CA GLY A 130 -55.05 -16.27 50.01
C GLY A 130 -56.08 -15.11 49.75
N PRO A 131 -57.32 -15.29 49.25
CA PRO A 131 -57.94 -16.34 48.41
C PRO A 131 -58.72 -15.82 47.16
N SER A 132 -58.98 -16.73 46.22
CA SER A 132 -60.17 -16.95 45.35
C SER A 132 -60.93 -15.82 44.62
N GLY A 133 -61.07 -15.96 43.29
CA GLY A 133 -62.15 -15.35 42.48
C GLY A 133 -62.12 -15.81 41.00
N PRO A 134 -63.26 -16.22 40.38
CA PRO A 134 -63.28 -17.03 39.15
C PRO A 134 -63.43 -16.18 37.87
N GLY A 135 -62.73 -16.57 36.80
CA GLY A 135 -62.90 -15.95 35.49
C GLY A 135 -62.30 -16.84 34.42
N GLY A 136 -63.15 -17.58 33.71
CA GLY A 136 -62.74 -18.41 32.57
C GLY A 136 -62.29 -17.54 31.40
N THR A 137 -61.15 -17.90 30.82
CA THR A 137 -60.70 -17.45 29.51
C THR A 137 -60.24 -18.66 28.68
N PRO A 138 -60.34 -18.58 27.34
CA PRO A 138 -60.24 -19.73 26.46
C PRO A 138 -58.80 -20.22 26.34
N ILE A 139 -58.65 -21.54 26.33
CA ILE A 139 -57.40 -22.27 26.04
C ILE A 139 -56.91 -21.87 24.64
N PRO A 140 -55.72 -21.26 24.48
CA PRO A 140 -55.07 -21.18 23.18
C PRO A 140 -54.48 -22.55 22.81
N PRO A 141 -54.42 -22.90 21.51
CA PRO A 141 -53.86 -24.18 21.08
C PRO A 141 -52.37 -24.24 21.44
N ASN A 142 -51.97 -25.37 22.03
CA ASN A 142 -50.59 -25.73 22.34
C ASN A 142 -49.71 -25.67 21.07
N PRO A 143 -48.68 -24.80 20.98
CA PRO A 143 -47.84 -24.73 19.80
C PRO A 143 -46.51 -25.50 19.93
N ASN A 144 -46.24 -26.21 21.02
CA ASN A 144 -44.94 -26.87 21.20
C ASN A 144 -45.10 -28.38 21.40
N PRO A 145 -44.95 -29.22 20.35
CA PRO A 145 -44.52 -30.59 20.56
C PRO A 145 -43.14 -30.58 21.24
N PRO A 146 -42.75 -31.66 21.94
CA PRO A 146 -41.46 -31.73 22.63
C PRO A 146 -40.34 -31.43 21.63
N MET A 147 -39.49 -30.43 21.94
CA MET A 147 -38.32 -30.09 21.14
C MET A 147 -37.49 -31.36 20.91
N GLU A 148 -37.48 -31.84 19.67
CA GLU A 148 -36.45 -32.78 19.20
C GLU A 148 -35.07 -32.17 19.49
N ALA A 149 -34.14 -33.01 19.95
CA ALA A 149 -32.77 -32.60 20.24
C ALA A 149 -32.18 -31.85 19.03
N PRO A 150 -31.40 -30.77 19.24
CA PRO A 150 -30.84 -29.99 18.13
C PRO A 150 -30.00 -30.91 17.24
N VAL A 151 -30.39 -31.02 15.98
CA VAL A 151 -29.67 -31.81 14.97
C VAL A 151 -28.27 -31.20 14.82
N ALA A 152 -27.25 -31.91 15.28
CA ALA A 152 -25.87 -31.46 15.17
C ALA A 152 -25.46 -31.43 13.68
N ALA A 153 -25.21 -30.23 13.15
CA ALA A 153 -24.76 -30.05 11.78
C ALA A 153 -23.41 -30.75 11.56
N LYS A 154 -23.35 -31.67 10.59
CA LYS A 154 -22.11 -32.32 10.18
C LYS A 154 -21.42 -31.47 9.11
N PHE A 155 -20.19 -31.03 9.36
CA PHE A 155 -19.43 -30.22 8.40
C PHE A 155 -18.39 -31.04 7.63
N ILE A 156 -18.21 -30.76 6.34
CA ILE A 156 -17.26 -31.46 5.45
C ILE A 156 -16.46 -30.47 4.58
N PHE A 157 -15.30 -30.90 4.11
CA PHE A 157 -14.54 -30.17 3.09
C PHE A 157 -15.17 -30.37 1.72
N GLU A 158 -15.48 -29.28 1.03
CA GLU A 158 -15.86 -29.34 -0.37
C GLU A 158 -14.63 -29.46 -1.26
N LYS A 159 -14.63 -30.40 -2.20
CA LYS A 159 -13.49 -30.65 -3.10
C LYS A 159 -13.26 -29.52 -4.10
N ARG A 160 -14.25 -28.66 -4.35
CA ARG A 160 -14.15 -27.55 -5.30
C ARG A 160 -13.31 -26.42 -4.70
N GLY A 161 -12.30 -25.97 -5.43
CA GLY A 161 -11.49 -24.80 -5.05
C GLY A 161 -10.49 -25.02 -3.91
N ILE A 162 -10.20 -26.27 -3.53
CA ILE A 162 -9.16 -26.59 -2.56
C ILE A 162 -8.10 -27.53 -3.16
N PRO A 163 -6.83 -27.48 -2.68
CA PRO A 163 -5.79 -28.40 -3.11
C PRO A 163 -6.17 -29.88 -2.92
N ASN A 164 -5.75 -30.75 -3.86
CA ASN A 164 -6.13 -32.17 -3.88
C ASN A 164 -5.68 -32.94 -2.64
N ASP A 165 -4.51 -32.59 -2.09
CA ASP A 165 -3.96 -33.13 -0.85
C ASP A 165 -4.88 -32.84 0.33
N LEU A 166 -5.33 -31.59 0.50
CA LEU A 166 -6.30 -31.21 1.53
C LEU A 166 -7.70 -31.80 1.27
N ALA A 167 -8.09 -31.97 0.00
CA ALA A 167 -9.40 -32.53 -0.37
C ALA A 167 -9.54 -34.03 -0.08
N THR A 168 -8.44 -34.78 -0.08
CA THR A 168 -8.46 -36.25 -0.05
C THR A 168 -7.78 -36.86 1.18
N THR A 169 -6.88 -36.11 1.84
CA THR A 169 -6.09 -36.64 2.96
C THR A 169 -6.74 -36.32 4.30
N GLU A 170 -7.38 -37.30 4.93
CA GLU A 170 -8.05 -37.13 6.24
C GLU A 170 -7.07 -36.63 7.33
N ALA A 171 -5.82 -37.07 7.31
CA ALA A 171 -4.80 -36.63 8.27
C ALA A 171 -4.50 -35.13 8.14
N LEU A 172 -4.47 -34.59 6.92
CA LEU A 172 -4.26 -33.16 6.68
C LEU A 172 -5.49 -32.35 7.07
N GLN A 173 -6.70 -32.84 6.75
CA GLN A 173 -7.95 -32.22 7.18
C GLN A 173 -8.04 -32.14 8.72
N LYS A 174 -7.68 -33.23 9.40
CA LYS A 174 -7.64 -33.28 10.86
C LYS A 174 -6.62 -32.27 11.42
N THR A 175 -5.41 -32.25 10.88
CA THR A 175 -4.37 -31.28 11.29
C THR A 175 -4.84 -29.84 11.10
N TYR A 176 -5.54 -29.57 9.99
CA TYR A 176 -6.11 -28.26 9.70
C TYR A 176 -7.17 -27.85 10.73
N ILE A 177 -8.10 -28.76 11.04
CA ILE A 177 -9.14 -28.54 12.06
C ILE A 177 -8.51 -28.32 13.43
N ASP A 178 -7.59 -29.19 13.85
CA ASP A 178 -6.93 -29.13 15.16
C ASP A 178 -6.17 -27.80 15.33
N THR A 179 -5.50 -27.32 14.29
CA THR A 179 -4.79 -26.03 14.31
C THR A 179 -5.77 -24.87 14.50
N VAL A 180 -6.90 -24.87 13.80
CA VAL A 180 -7.94 -23.83 13.96
C VAL A 180 -8.54 -23.87 15.36
N GLN A 181 -8.82 -25.06 15.90
CA GLN A 181 -9.31 -25.21 17.27
C GLN A 181 -8.32 -24.67 18.31
N GLN A 182 -7.03 -24.96 18.17
CA GLN A 182 -5.98 -24.40 19.03
C GLN A 182 -5.95 -22.87 18.96
N LEU A 183 -6.06 -22.27 17.77
CA LEU A 183 -6.09 -20.82 17.60
C LEU A 183 -7.31 -20.16 18.26
N ILE A 184 -8.46 -20.84 18.24
CA ILE A 184 -9.68 -20.38 18.93
C ILE A 184 -9.50 -20.48 20.45
N GLN A 185 -8.94 -21.58 20.97
CA GLN A 185 -8.67 -21.76 22.40
C GLN A 185 -7.71 -20.70 22.94
N LEU A 186 -6.65 -20.37 22.18
CA LEU A 186 -5.68 -19.33 22.55
C LEU A 186 -6.30 -17.93 22.68
N ARG A 187 -7.50 -17.71 22.11
CA ARG A 187 -8.26 -16.45 22.23
C ARG A 187 -9.32 -16.51 23.34
N GLY A 188 -9.34 -17.56 24.15
CA GLY A 188 -10.30 -17.74 25.25
C GLY A 188 -11.73 -17.99 24.77
N SER A 189 -11.91 -18.39 23.50
CA SER A 189 -13.21 -18.73 22.94
C SER A 189 -13.44 -20.24 22.98
N ASP A 190 -14.71 -20.65 23.02
CA ASP A 190 -15.08 -22.06 23.09
C ASP A 190 -14.83 -22.78 21.77
N ALA A 191 -13.71 -23.52 21.69
CA ALA A 191 -13.37 -24.33 20.53
C ALA A 191 -14.20 -25.61 20.39
N THR A 192 -15.06 -25.93 21.36
CA THR A 192 -16.05 -27.00 21.22
C THR A 192 -17.29 -26.56 20.44
N ASN A 193 -17.44 -25.25 20.20
CA ASN A 193 -18.49 -24.69 19.36
C ASN A 193 -18.21 -25.02 17.88
N GLY A 194 -18.78 -26.12 17.40
CA GLY A 194 -18.60 -26.61 16.02
C GLY A 194 -19.00 -25.59 14.95
N VAL A 195 -19.96 -24.71 15.23
CA VAL A 195 -20.39 -23.64 14.31
C VAL A 195 -19.31 -22.57 14.16
N LEU A 196 -18.69 -22.16 15.28
CA LEU A 196 -17.60 -21.20 15.28
C LEU A 196 -16.40 -21.74 14.51
N VAL A 197 -16.01 -22.98 14.80
CA VAL A 197 -14.91 -23.67 14.09
C VAL A 197 -15.22 -23.77 12.59
N ALA A 198 -16.44 -24.16 12.23
CA ALA A 198 -16.85 -24.30 10.84
C ALA A 198 -16.83 -22.97 10.05
N ALA A 199 -17.29 -21.87 10.66
CA ALA A 199 -17.25 -20.55 10.05
C ALA A 199 -15.81 -20.08 9.80
N VAL A 200 -14.91 -20.28 10.77
CA VAL A 200 -13.49 -19.92 10.63
C VAL A 200 -12.81 -20.76 9.54
N ILE A 201 -13.03 -22.08 9.53
CA ILE A 201 -12.48 -22.96 8.48
C ILE A 201 -12.99 -22.54 7.10
N GLY A 202 -14.31 -22.31 6.95
CA GLY A 202 -14.90 -21.89 5.69
C GLY A 202 -14.33 -20.57 5.16
N GLY A 203 -14.14 -19.58 6.02
CA GLY A 203 -13.55 -18.30 5.65
C GLY A 203 -12.08 -18.42 5.24
N LEU A 204 -11.30 -19.28 5.91
CA LEU A 204 -9.91 -19.57 5.55
C LEU A 204 -9.81 -20.26 4.19
N LEU A 205 -10.64 -21.27 3.93
CA LEU A 205 -10.67 -21.99 2.66
C LEU A 205 -11.06 -21.05 1.50
N ARG A 206 -12.06 -20.18 1.70
CA ARG A 206 -12.46 -19.18 0.71
C ARG A 206 -11.41 -18.09 0.49
N SER A 207 -10.58 -17.81 1.50
CA SER A 207 -9.45 -16.87 1.40
C SER A 207 -8.15 -17.54 0.90
N SER A 208 -8.25 -18.75 0.34
CA SER A 208 -7.12 -19.54 -0.16
C SER A 208 -6.01 -19.82 0.86
N GLN A 209 -6.34 -19.86 2.15
CA GLN A 209 -5.38 -20.16 3.23
C GLN A 209 -5.35 -21.66 3.52
N PHE A 210 -4.73 -22.45 2.64
CA PHE A 210 -4.78 -23.92 2.71
C PHE A 210 -3.72 -24.56 3.62
N SER A 211 -2.66 -23.82 3.97
CA SER A 211 -1.54 -24.34 4.75
C SER A 211 -1.55 -23.82 6.20
N PRO A 212 -1.76 -24.68 7.22
CA PRO A 212 -1.73 -24.29 8.62
C PRO A 212 -0.37 -23.76 9.11
N SER A 213 0.72 -24.12 8.43
CA SER A 213 2.08 -23.68 8.78
C SER A 213 2.45 -22.32 8.20
N SER A 214 1.60 -21.73 7.36
CA SER A 214 1.86 -20.40 6.79
C SER A 214 1.81 -19.31 7.86
N SER A 215 2.71 -18.33 7.76
CA SER A 215 2.73 -17.15 8.65
C SER A 215 1.45 -16.31 8.54
N SER A 216 0.77 -16.34 7.39
CA SER A 216 -0.50 -15.66 7.16
C SER A 216 -1.70 -16.38 7.79
N PHE A 217 -1.62 -17.71 7.98
CA PHE A 217 -2.74 -18.55 8.40
C PHE A 217 -3.34 -18.09 9.74
N ALA A 218 -2.48 -17.95 10.75
CA ALA A 218 -2.90 -17.51 12.08
C ALA A 218 -3.45 -16.07 12.09
N LEU A 219 -2.94 -15.20 11.22
CA LEU A 219 -3.43 -13.82 11.11
C LEU A 219 -4.84 -13.78 10.51
N PHE A 220 -5.09 -14.51 9.43
CA PHE A 220 -6.41 -14.60 8.81
C PHE A 220 -7.43 -15.30 9.72
N ALA A 221 -7.03 -16.38 10.39
CA ALA A 221 -7.90 -17.08 11.34
C ALA A 221 -8.35 -16.15 12.47
N ARG A 222 -7.43 -15.35 13.02
CA ARG A 222 -7.73 -14.34 14.04
C ARG A 222 -8.66 -13.25 13.53
N ARG A 223 -8.42 -12.75 12.31
CA ARG A 223 -9.28 -11.73 11.69
C ARG A 223 -10.72 -12.23 11.53
N ILE A 224 -10.90 -13.45 11.02
CA ILE A 224 -12.23 -14.06 10.85
C ILE A 224 -12.90 -14.28 12.21
N LEU A 225 -12.15 -14.79 13.19
CA LEU A 225 -12.65 -14.96 14.56
C LEU A 225 -13.10 -13.64 15.18
N ASP A 226 -12.31 -12.58 15.03
CA ASP A 226 -12.66 -11.25 15.53
C ASP A 226 -13.92 -10.71 14.84
N GLU A 227 -14.07 -10.94 13.54
CA GLU A 227 -15.28 -10.58 12.82
C GLU A 227 -16.53 -11.35 13.28
N LEU A 228 -16.37 -12.63 13.65
CA LEU A 228 -17.47 -13.47 14.13
C LEU A 228 -17.96 -13.08 15.53
N LEU A 229 -17.05 -12.63 16.40
CA LEU A 229 -17.33 -12.31 17.80
C LEU A 229 -17.81 -10.87 18.02
N VAL A 230 -17.63 -9.97 17.06
CA VAL A 230 -18.11 -8.58 17.17
C VAL A 230 -19.63 -8.52 17.12
N SER A 231 -20.24 -7.90 18.14
CA SER A 231 -21.67 -7.57 18.17
C SER A 231 -21.99 -6.48 17.15
N ARG A 232 -23.00 -6.72 16.31
CA ARG A 232 -23.50 -5.79 15.29
C ARG A 232 -24.93 -5.39 15.61
N GLY A 233 -25.29 -4.15 15.27
CA GLY A 233 -26.64 -3.62 15.41
C GLY A 233 -27.51 -3.91 14.20
N VAL A 234 -28.79 -3.53 14.29
CA VAL A 234 -29.68 -3.43 13.12
C VAL A 234 -29.02 -2.46 12.13
N GLY A 235 -28.69 -2.95 10.91
CA GLY A 235 -27.89 -2.21 9.93
C GLY A 235 -26.44 -2.70 9.75
N GLY A 236 -25.99 -3.71 10.52
CA GLY A 236 -24.71 -4.39 10.31
C GLY A 236 -23.45 -3.64 10.78
N GLN A 237 -23.61 -2.50 11.46
CA GLN A 237 -22.48 -1.74 12.02
C GLN A 237 -22.02 -2.34 13.37
N PRO A 238 -20.70 -2.35 13.65
CA PRO A 238 -20.17 -2.81 14.94
C PRO A 238 -20.68 -1.89 16.06
N LEU A 239 -21.30 -2.48 17.08
CA LEU A 239 -21.83 -1.73 18.22
C LEU A 239 -20.79 -1.62 19.34
N THR A 240 -20.62 -0.42 19.87
CA THR A 240 -19.83 -0.14 21.09
C THR A 240 -20.67 -0.20 22.37
N VAL A 241 -22.00 -0.25 22.27
CA VAL A 241 -22.95 -0.32 23.40
C VAL A 241 -24.00 -1.39 23.09
N VAL A 242 -24.28 -2.28 24.05
CA VAL A 242 -25.27 -3.35 23.89
C VAL A 242 -26.68 -2.75 23.83
N THR A 243 -27.23 -2.63 22.63
CA THR A 243 -28.62 -2.22 22.40
C THR A 243 -29.55 -3.45 22.33
N PRO A 244 -30.83 -3.31 22.73
CA PRO A 244 -31.83 -4.35 22.50
C PRO A 244 -31.94 -4.67 21.01
N GLY A 245 -31.71 -5.94 20.63
CA GLY A 245 -31.71 -6.38 19.23
C GLY A 245 -30.33 -6.46 18.56
N ALA A 246 -29.25 -6.18 19.29
CA ALA A 246 -27.89 -6.47 18.83
C ALA A 246 -27.68 -7.98 18.68
N PHE A 247 -26.96 -8.39 17.63
CA PHE A 247 -26.59 -9.77 17.41
C PHE A 247 -25.13 -9.90 17.00
N THR A 248 -24.49 -10.99 17.41
CA THR A 248 -23.15 -11.32 16.91
C THR A 248 -23.27 -12.02 15.56
N SER A 249 -22.24 -11.87 14.73
CA SER A 249 -22.14 -12.65 13.49
C SER A 249 -22.18 -14.16 13.79
N LEU A 250 -21.64 -14.58 14.92
CA LEU A 250 -21.76 -15.96 15.42
C LEU A 250 -23.22 -16.42 15.63
N GLN A 251 -24.10 -15.58 16.19
CA GLN A 251 -25.52 -15.92 16.38
C GLN A 251 -26.24 -16.12 15.03
N VAL A 252 -25.89 -15.32 14.02
CA VAL A 252 -26.43 -15.50 12.66
C VAL A 252 -25.94 -16.82 12.04
N HIS A 253 -24.65 -17.13 12.21
CA HIS A 253 -24.09 -18.40 11.75
C HIS A 253 -24.72 -19.62 12.47
N GLN A 254 -25.04 -19.50 13.76
CA GLN A 254 -25.78 -20.55 14.49
C GLN A 254 -27.16 -20.79 13.90
N LYS A 255 -27.91 -19.72 13.60
CA LYS A 255 -29.23 -19.83 12.96
C LYS A 255 -29.16 -20.39 11.54
N ILE A 256 -28.13 -20.04 10.77
CA ILE A 256 -27.89 -20.62 9.45
C ILE A 256 -27.58 -22.11 9.55
N ALA A 257 -26.75 -22.53 10.53
CA ALA A 257 -26.42 -23.93 10.72
C ALA A 257 -27.66 -24.77 11.08
N GLU A 258 -28.50 -24.27 11.98
CA GLU A 258 -29.79 -24.88 12.34
C GLU A 258 -30.69 -25.04 11.10
N TYR A 259 -30.84 -23.96 10.32
CA TYR A 259 -31.68 -23.95 9.12
C TYR A 259 -31.20 -24.94 8.05
N LEU A 260 -29.90 -24.92 7.74
CA LEU A 260 -29.32 -25.80 6.73
C LEU A 260 -29.36 -27.28 7.15
N ALA A 261 -29.15 -27.58 8.43
CA ALA A 261 -29.27 -28.93 8.96
C ALA A 261 -30.72 -29.47 8.88
N GLN A 262 -31.72 -28.61 9.14
CA GLN A 262 -33.14 -28.96 8.98
C GLN A 262 -33.51 -29.17 7.51
N ARG A 263 -33.03 -28.29 6.61
CA ARG A 263 -33.35 -28.34 5.17
C ARG A 263 -32.77 -29.58 4.47
N GLY A 264 -31.58 -30.02 4.86
CA GLY A 264 -30.93 -31.18 4.24
C GLY A 264 -31.45 -32.55 4.74
N GLY A 265 -32.23 -32.58 5.83
CA GLY A 265 -32.69 -33.82 6.46
C GLY A 265 -31.62 -34.52 7.31
N SER A 266 -32.03 -35.59 8.01
CA SER A 266 -31.16 -36.36 8.92
C SER A 266 -30.00 -37.00 8.15
N GLY A 267 -28.77 -36.53 8.42
CA GLY A 267 -27.54 -37.00 7.76
C GLY A 267 -26.96 -36.07 6.69
N SER A 268 -27.60 -34.94 6.40
CA SER A 268 -27.04 -33.94 5.49
C SER A 268 -25.74 -33.34 6.03
N SER A 269 -24.73 -33.27 5.18
CA SER A 269 -23.45 -32.64 5.49
C SER A 269 -23.38 -31.27 4.84
N ILE A 270 -22.98 -30.26 5.61
CA ILE A 270 -22.83 -28.89 5.14
C ILE A 270 -21.35 -28.66 4.83
N SER A 271 -21.02 -28.14 3.64
CA SER A 271 -19.62 -27.81 3.39
C SER A 271 -19.18 -26.57 4.15
N TYR A 272 -17.92 -26.56 4.63
CA TYR A 272 -17.35 -25.39 5.29
C TYR A 272 -17.43 -24.13 4.40
N GLN A 273 -17.17 -24.29 3.10
CA GLN A 273 -17.19 -23.20 2.13
C GLN A 273 -18.60 -22.64 1.90
N LEU A 274 -19.61 -23.51 1.68
CA LEU A 274 -21.01 -23.08 1.58
C LEU A 274 -21.44 -22.35 2.84
N PHE A 275 -21.11 -22.91 4.00
CA PHE A 275 -21.52 -22.37 5.29
C PHE A 275 -20.99 -20.94 5.51
N SER A 276 -19.70 -20.73 5.25
CA SER A 276 -19.09 -19.39 5.34
C SER A 276 -19.66 -18.43 4.29
N PHE A 277 -19.88 -18.88 3.06
CA PHE A 277 -20.44 -18.04 1.99
C PHE A 277 -21.85 -17.54 2.35
N VAL A 278 -22.72 -18.46 2.75
CA VAL A 278 -24.09 -18.16 3.15
C VAL A 278 -24.09 -17.23 4.38
N GLY A 279 -23.17 -17.48 5.33
CA GLY A 279 -22.96 -16.62 6.50
C GLY A 279 -22.65 -15.18 6.14
N GLU A 280 -21.63 -14.96 5.30
CA GLU A 280 -21.24 -13.62 4.86
C GLU A 280 -22.32 -12.93 4.01
N GLU A 281 -22.93 -13.64 3.07
CA GLU A 281 -23.91 -13.04 2.16
C GLU A 281 -25.23 -12.70 2.89
N THR A 282 -25.63 -13.55 3.83
CA THR A 282 -26.74 -13.23 4.74
C THR A 282 -26.40 -12.01 5.58
N MET A 283 -25.19 -11.94 6.15
CA MET A 283 -24.73 -10.81 6.95
C MET A 283 -24.60 -9.49 6.17
N ARG A 284 -24.25 -9.54 4.88
CA ARG A 284 -24.22 -8.35 4.00
C ARG A 284 -25.59 -7.76 3.78
N THR A 285 -26.61 -8.62 3.71
CA THR A 285 -27.96 -8.21 3.36
C THR A 285 -28.86 -7.96 4.58
N ILE A 286 -28.48 -8.41 5.79
CA ILE A 286 -29.32 -8.43 7.01
C ILE A 286 -29.73 -7.06 7.57
N SER A 287 -29.40 -5.95 6.90
CA SER A 287 -29.49 -4.60 7.45
C SER A 287 -30.85 -4.20 8.04
N ASN A 288 -31.97 -4.88 7.72
CA ASN A 288 -33.31 -4.56 8.25
C ASN A 288 -34.22 -5.76 8.58
N VAL A 289 -33.70 -6.99 8.74
CA VAL A 289 -34.57 -8.18 8.96
C VAL A 289 -34.26 -8.87 10.30
N PRO A 290 -35.23 -8.99 11.22
CA PRO A 290 -35.05 -9.72 12.48
C PRO A 290 -34.75 -11.21 12.28
N MET A 291 -33.87 -11.77 13.11
CA MET A 291 -33.64 -13.22 13.17
C MET A 291 -34.92 -13.93 13.62
N GLY A 292 -35.59 -14.63 12.71
CA GLY A 292 -36.87 -15.31 12.94
C GLY A 292 -37.98 -14.93 11.94
N ASP A 293 -37.77 -13.89 11.13
CA ASP A 293 -38.70 -13.53 10.06
C ASP A 293 -38.59 -14.50 8.86
N PRO A 294 -39.70 -14.89 8.19
CA PRO A 294 -39.66 -15.74 6.99
C PRO A 294 -38.74 -15.21 5.86
N SER A 295 -38.54 -13.89 5.81
CA SER A 295 -37.61 -13.27 4.85
C SER A 295 -36.13 -13.54 5.18
N PHE A 296 -35.78 -13.89 6.42
CA PHE A 296 -34.44 -14.34 6.79
C PHE A 296 -34.15 -15.72 6.16
N THR A 297 -35.09 -16.66 6.26
CA THR A 297 -34.94 -17.99 5.64
C THR A 297 -34.90 -17.90 4.11
N ALA A 298 -35.71 -17.02 3.50
CA ALA A 298 -35.66 -16.79 2.05
C ALA A 298 -34.32 -16.22 1.55
N ARG A 299 -33.62 -15.44 2.39
CA ARG A 299 -32.27 -14.94 2.08
C ARG A 299 -31.23 -16.04 2.18
N ILE A 300 -31.33 -16.91 3.17
CA ILE A 300 -30.49 -18.10 3.25
C ILE A 300 -30.69 -18.96 2.00
N ASP A 301 -31.93 -19.18 1.59
CA ASP A 301 -32.24 -19.95 0.37
C ASP A 301 -31.66 -19.33 -0.89
N ARG A 302 -31.74 -18.00 -1.02
CA ARG A 302 -31.12 -17.25 -2.11
C ARG A 302 -29.60 -17.39 -2.08
N ALA A 303 -28.96 -17.20 -0.93
CA ALA A 303 -27.51 -17.35 -0.80
C ALA A 303 -27.04 -18.78 -1.10
N VAL A 304 -27.83 -19.80 -0.73
CA VAL A 304 -27.57 -21.20 -1.10
C VAL A 304 -27.72 -21.40 -2.61
N LEU A 305 -28.72 -20.79 -3.23
CA LEU A 305 -28.91 -20.83 -4.68
C LEU A 305 -27.79 -20.08 -5.42
N ASP A 306 -27.32 -18.95 -4.91
CA ASP A 306 -26.22 -18.17 -5.46
C ASP A 306 -24.89 -18.94 -5.35
N TYR A 307 -24.70 -19.71 -4.27
CA TYR A 307 -23.59 -20.65 -4.14
C TYR A 307 -23.69 -21.84 -5.11
N ALA A 308 -24.87 -22.46 -5.21
CA ALA A 308 -25.10 -23.66 -6.01
C ALA A 308 -25.13 -23.39 -7.52
N SER A 309 -25.64 -22.22 -7.92
CA SER A 309 -25.67 -21.75 -9.31
C SER A 309 -24.27 -21.42 -9.84
N GLY A 310 -23.28 -21.31 -8.95
CA GLY A 310 -21.91 -20.96 -9.28
C GLY A 310 -21.89 -19.58 -9.90
N ALA A 311 -21.82 -18.53 -9.08
CA ALA A 311 -21.70 -17.12 -9.47
C ALA A 311 -22.27 -16.83 -10.87
N THR A 312 -23.54 -16.42 -10.97
CA THR A 312 -24.12 -15.85 -12.19
C THR A 312 -23.38 -14.54 -12.54
N GLY A 313 -22.18 -14.69 -13.09
CA GLY A 313 -21.47 -13.65 -13.80
C GLY A 313 -22.05 -13.63 -15.21
N PHE A 314 -22.61 -12.50 -15.59
CA PHE A 314 -22.53 -12.12 -16.99
C PHE A 314 -21.04 -12.14 -17.36
N GLU A 315 -20.68 -13.12 -18.17
CA GLU A 315 -19.46 -13.22 -18.99
C GLU A 315 -18.22 -12.54 -18.38
N SER A 316 -17.62 -13.18 -17.36
CA SER A 316 -16.17 -13.16 -17.27
C SER A 316 -15.69 -14.38 -18.06
N LEU A 317 -15.23 -14.13 -19.28
CA LEU A 317 -14.37 -15.06 -19.98
C LEU A 317 -13.16 -15.29 -19.06
N GLU A 318 -13.18 -16.37 -18.27
CA GLU A 318 -12.01 -16.83 -17.53
C GLU A 318 -11.01 -17.36 -18.56
N LEU A 319 -10.31 -16.42 -19.17
CA LEU A 319 -9.02 -16.66 -19.78
C LEU A 319 -8.12 -17.24 -18.68
N PRO A 320 -7.29 -18.26 -18.98
CA PRO A 320 -6.23 -18.67 -18.08
C PRO A 320 -5.50 -17.42 -17.57
N ALA A 321 -5.27 -17.33 -16.27
CA ALA A 321 -4.58 -16.17 -15.69
C ALA A 321 -3.26 -15.94 -16.45
N LEU A 322 -3.20 -14.84 -17.20
CA LEU A 322 -2.00 -14.40 -17.91
C LEU A 322 -0.86 -14.07 -16.93
N GLU A 323 -1.13 -14.07 -15.63
CA GLU A 323 -0.17 -13.84 -14.56
C GLU A 323 0.97 -14.88 -14.52
N SER A 324 0.78 -16.08 -15.09
CA SER A 324 1.87 -17.06 -15.16
C SER A 324 2.71 -16.99 -16.44
N SER A 325 2.24 -16.29 -17.49
CA SER A 325 2.86 -16.35 -18.83
C SER A 325 3.07 -15.01 -19.53
N ILE A 326 2.64 -13.88 -18.95
CA ILE A 326 2.93 -12.51 -19.41
C ILE A 326 3.27 -11.64 -18.18
N ASP A 327 4.15 -12.15 -17.32
CA ASP A 327 4.76 -11.32 -16.29
C ASP A 327 5.72 -10.38 -17.05
N THR A 328 5.23 -9.19 -17.45
CA THR A 328 6.12 -8.09 -17.82
C THR A 328 6.90 -7.77 -16.56
N GLU A 329 8.04 -8.43 -16.40
CA GLU A 329 8.79 -8.41 -15.15
C GLU A 329 9.17 -6.97 -14.85
N ILE A 330 8.45 -6.36 -13.91
CA ILE A 330 8.76 -5.01 -13.43
C ILE A 330 10.04 -5.14 -12.64
N VAL A 331 11.18 -4.74 -13.21
CA VAL A 331 12.51 -4.85 -12.59
C VAL A 331 12.82 -3.53 -11.88
N PRO A 332 12.78 -3.48 -10.54
CA PRO A 332 12.98 -2.23 -9.78
C PRO A 332 14.31 -1.53 -10.10
N GLU A 333 15.38 -2.29 -10.29
CA GLU A 333 16.73 -1.78 -10.54
C GLU A 333 16.78 -1.02 -11.88
N ASN A 334 16.13 -1.57 -12.91
CA ASN A 334 16.02 -0.92 -14.22
C ASN A 334 15.29 0.42 -14.09
N ILE A 335 14.21 0.48 -13.29
CA ILE A 335 13.43 1.70 -13.07
C ILE A 335 14.27 2.75 -12.35
N GLN A 336 15.02 2.38 -11.31
CA GLN A 336 15.93 3.30 -10.61
C GLN A 336 17.02 3.86 -11.53
N ALA A 337 17.59 3.01 -12.40
CA ALA A 337 18.55 3.46 -13.40
C ALA A 337 17.94 4.49 -14.33
N VAL A 338 16.72 4.26 -14.82
CA VAL A 338 16.00 5.24 -15.65
C VAL A 338 15.67 6.51 -14.87
N GLY A 339 15.29 6.41 -13.61
CA GLY A 339 15.06 7.56 -12.71
C GLY A 339 16.28 8.49 -12.64
N MET A 340 17.47 7.91 -12.47
CA MET A 340 18.72 8.68 -12.48
C MET A 340 19.05 9.26 -13.86
N LEU A 341 18.81 8.51 -14.95
CA LEU A 341 18.98 9.04 -16.31
C LEU A 341 18.03 10.20 -16.60
N TYR A 342 16.81 10.14 -16.08
CA TYR A 342 15.80 11.17 -16.26
C TYR A 342 16.22 12.46 -15.53
N ALA A 343 16.65 12.34 -14.27
CA ALA A 343 17.23 13.46 -13.54
C ALA A 343 18.43 14.06 -14.29
N ALA A 344 19.34 13.20 -14.78
CA ALA A 344 20.51 13.64 -15.52
C ALA A 344 20.14 14.39 -16.81
N GLN A 345 19.12 13.94 -17.54
CA GLN A 345 18.66 14.60 -18.75
C GLN A 345 18.11 16.00 -18.46
N GLU A 346 17.26 16.12 -17.43
CA GLU A 346 16.70 17.42 -17.05
C GLU A 346 17.81 18.38 -16.59
N LEU A 347 18.80 17.90 -15.84
CA LEU A 347 19.97 18.71 -15.46
C LEU A 347 20.88 19.07 -16.65
N ASP A 348 20.95 18.23 -17.69
CA ASP A 348 21.65 18.55 -18.94
C ASP A 348 20.92 19.65 -19.73
N LYS A 349 19.57 19.64 -19.73
CA LYS A 349 18.74 20.73 -20.28
C LYS A 349 18.93 22.03 -19.47
N ALA A 350 19.14 21.92 -18.16
CA ALA A 350 19.53 23.04 -17.29
C ALA A 350 20.98 23.52 -17.50
N LYS A 351 21.75 22.87 -18.37
CA LYS A 351 23.16 23.17 -18.67
C LYS A 351 24.10 23.03 -17.47
N LEU A 352 23.75 22.20 -16.49
CA LEU A 352 24.56 21.99 -15.28
C LEU A 352 25.98 21.51 -15.61
N LEU A 353 26.09 20.44 -16.40
CA LEU A 353 27.40 19.84 -16.73
C LEU A 353 28.19 20.74 -17.69
N THR A 354 27.51 21.30 -18.70
CA THR A 354 28.11 22.26 -19.64
C THR A 354 28.67 23.48 -18.93
N ALA A 355 27.97 24.02 -17.91
CA ALA A 355 28.46 25.16 -17.15
C ALA A 355 29.78 24.84 -16.42
N VAL A 356 29.90 23.66 -15.80
CA VAL A 356 31.15 23.26 -15.13
C VAL A 356 32.27 23.01 -16.13
N ASP A 357 31.97 22.45 -17.30
CA ASP A 357 32.95 22.30 -18.38
C ASP A 357 33.50 23.67 -18.81
N ILE A 358 32.63 24.66 -19.01
CA ILE A 358 33.01 26.03 -19.34
C ILE A 358 33.82 26.69 -18.21
N ILE A 359 33.43 26.52 -16.95
CA ILE A 359 34.19 27.07 -15.81
C ILE A 359 35.59 26.47 -15.75
N ALA A 360 35.74 25.17 -16.00
CA ALA A 360 37.04 24.51 -16.03
C ALA A 360 37.91 25.04 -17.19
N ASP A 361 37.34 25.25 -18.38
CA ASP A 361 38.08 25.83 -19.51
C ASP A 361 38.47 27.30 -19.22
N LEU A 362 37.58 28.11 -18.62
CA LEU A 362 37.89 29.49 -18.20
C LEU A 362 38.97 29.55 -17.11
N TYR A 363 39.03 28.56 -16.22
CA TYR A 363 40.08 28.42 -15.23
C TYR A 363 41.43 28.10 -15.88
N ASP A 364 41.46 27.12 -16.78
CA ASP A 364 42.66 26.73 -17.54
C ASP A 364 43.22 27.90 -18.35
N ASP A 365 42.34 28.73 -18.93
CA ASP A 365 42.71 29.93 -19.70
C ASP A 365 43.11 31.13 -18.80
N GLY A 366 42.98 31.02 -17.48
CA GLY A 366 43.27 32.10 -16.54
C GLY A 366 42.31 33.29 -16.62
N LEU A 367 41.08 33.07 -17.09
CA LEU A 367 40.07 34.10 -17.31
C LEU A 367 39.17 34.38 -16.10
N ILE A 368 39.25 33.55 -15.06
CA ILE A 368 38.53 33.73 -13.81
C ILE A 368 39.50 33.86 -12.62
N PRO A 369 39.18 34.69 -11.62
CA PRO A 369 40.08 34.98 -10.50
C PRO A 369 40.03 33.89 -9.42
N ILE A 370 40.28 32.63 -9.80
CA ILE A 370 40.37 31.49 -8.89
C ILE A 370 41.85 31.15 -8.69
N SER A 371 42.29 31.11 -7.44
CA SER A 371 43.69 30.78 -7.09
C SER A 371 43.91 29.27 -7.05
N PHE A 372 45.14 28.83 -6.75
CA PHE A 372 45.42 27.42 -6.43
C PHE A 372 44.98 27.09 -4.99
N ASP A 373 43.67 27.15 -4.77
CA ASP A 373 42.99 26.77 -3.53
C ASP A 373 42.13 25.51 -3.76
N ASP A 374 41.26 25.16 -2.81
CA ASP A 374 40.39 23.99 -2.91
C ASP A 374 39.53 23.99 -4.19
N ALA A 375 39.11 25.18 -4.67
CA ALA A 375 38.33 25.30 -5.89
C ALA A 375 39.19 25.11 -7.13
N GLY A 376 40.39 25.69 -7.16
CA GLY A 376 41.37 25.44 -8.21
C GLY A 376 41.74 23.96 -8.32
N GLN A 377 42.02 23.29 -7.19
CA GLN A 377 42.33 21.86 -7.17
C GLN A 377 41.16 20.99 -7.65
N ALA A 378 39.92 21.37 -7.30
CA ALA A 378 38.73 20.65 -7.75
C ALA A 378 38.49 20.80 -9.25
N LEU A 379 38.71 21.99 -9.81
CA LEU A 379 38.63 22.24 -11.25
C LEU A 379 39.73 21.50 -12.02
N ASP A 380 40.96 21.51 -11.51
CA ASP A 380 42.09 20.74 -12.06
C ASP A 380 41.78 19.22 -12.07
N THR A 381 41.31 18.69 -10.95
CA THR A 381 40.89 17.28 -10.84
C THR A 381 39.75 16.96 -11.81
N TYR A 382 38.76 17.85 -11.91
CA TYR A 382 37.64 17.70 -12.84
C TYR A 382 38.12 17.64 -14.30
N ARG A 383 39.08 18.50 -14.66
CA ARG A 383 39.71 18.54 -15.99
C ARG A 383 40.44 17.24 -16.32
N PHE A 384 41.26 16.71 -15.41
CA PHE A 384 41.99 15.47 -15.67
C PHE A 384 41.11 14.20 -15.57
N SER A 385 39.90 14.31 -15.04
CA SER A 385 38.94 13.19 -14.97
C SER A 385 38.12 12.95 -16.25
N VAL A 386 38.41 13.63 -17.37
CA VAL A 386 37.65 13.54 -18.65
C VAL A 386 37.34 12.12 -19.07
N ASP A 387 38.29 11.18 -18.98
CA ASP A 387 38.11 9.79 -19.40
C ASP A 387 37.08 9.01 -18.55
N GLN A 388 36.84 9.47 -17.32
CA GLN A 388 35.87 8.86 -16.41
C GLN A 388 34.47 9.44 -16.60
N ARG A 389 34.36 10.62 -17.21
CA ARG A 389 33.10 11.33 -17.45
C ARG A 389 32.36 10.78 -18.66
N VAL A 390 31.04 11.00 -18.71
CA VAL A 390 30.22 10.58 -19.86
C VAL A 390 30.12 11.77 -20.82
N PRO A 391 30.71 11.70 -22.04
CA PRO A 391 30.68 12.82 -22.97
C PRO A 391 29.27 13.10 -23.47
N GLU A 392 28.99 14.34 -23.86
CA GLU A 392 27.66 14.82 -24.23
C GLU A 392 27.00 13.98 -25.33
N ALA A 393 27.73 13.68 -26.41
CA ALA A 393 27.23 12.83 -27.49
C ALA A 393 26.77 11.44 -27.00
N LYS A 394 27.51 10.87 -26.04
CA LYS A 394 27.15 9.60 -25.41
C LYS A 394 25.93 9.76 -24.50
N ARG A 395 25.85 10.83 -23.71
CA ARG A 395 24.64 11.11 -22.89
C ARG A 395 23.39 11.24 -23.77
N ALA A 396 23.47 12.03 -24.84
CA ALA A 396 22.38 12.24 -25.80
C ALA A 396 21.91 10.93 -26.45
N SER A 397 22.84 10.02 -26.81
CA SER A 397 22.50 8.68 -27.31
C SER A 397 21.67 7.87 -26.31
N TYR A 398 22.05 7.87 -25.03
CA TYR A 398 21.29 7.17 -23.98
C TYR A 398 19.94 7.83 -23.70
N PHE A 399 19.86 9.16 -23.67
CA PHE A 399 18.59 9.87 -23.52
C PHE A 399 17.65 9.59 -24.69
N SER A 400 18.17 9.55 -25.91
CA SER A 400 17.39 9.21 -27.10
C SER A 400 16.87 7.77 -27.03
N ARG A 401 17.71 6.80 -26.65
CA ARG A 401 17.28 5.41 -26.47
C ARG A 401 16.19 5.27 -25.39
N VAL A 402 16.39 5.86 -24.22
CA VAL A 402 15.56 5.60 -23.02
C VAL A 402 14.30 6.46 -22.99
N PHE A 403 14.34 7.67 -23.52
CA PHE A 403 13.24 8.65 -23.47
C PHE A 403 12.70 9.05 -24.84
N GLY A 404 13.26 8.54 -25.94
CA GLY A 404 12.82 8.89 -27.29
C GLY A 404 13.21 10.30 -27.73
N THR A 405 14.13 10.95 -27.01
CA THR A 405 14.48 12.35 -27.29
C THR A 405 15.27 12.51 -28.57
N ARG A 406 15.04 13.62 -29.26
CA ARG A 406 15.79 13.98 -30.47
C ARG A 406 17.22 14.39 -30.13
N GLY A 407 18.17 14.08 -31.01
CA GLY A 407 19.55 14.58 -30.93
C GLY A 407 20.61 13.56 -30.51
N GLY A 408 20.23 12.33 -30.13
CA GLY A 408 21.18 11.25 -29.89
C GLY A 408 21.36 10.34 -31.10
N ASP A 409 22.60 9.95 -31.40
CA ASP A 409 22.86 8.88 -32.38
C ASP A 409 22.64 7.52 -31.69
N VAL A 410 21.55 6.85 -32.05
CA VAL A 410 21.19 5.53 -31.55
C VAL A 410 21.44 4.53 -32.67
N ALA A 411 22.04 3.38 -32.33
CA ALA A 411 22.28 2.31 -33.29
C ALA A 411 20.99 1.98 -34.05
N LYS A 412 21.05 1.84 -35.38
CA LYS A 412 19.88 1.60 -36.25
C LYS A 412 19.05 0.36 -35.87
N SER A 413 19.65 -0.58 -35.14
CA SER A 413 18.99 -1.79 -34.62
C SER A 413 18.20 -1.57 -33.33
N VAL A 414 18.34 -0.42 -32.68
CA VAL A 414 17.71 -0.09 -31.40
C VAL A 414 16.64 0.97 -31.63
N GLN A 415 15.37 0.62 -31.34
CA GLN A 415 14.28 1.59 -31.42
C GLN A 415 14.29 2.52 -30.18
N PRO A 416 14.26 3.84 -30.38
CA PRO A 416 14.07 4.81 -29.30
C PRO A 416 12.72 4.65 -28.59
N ASN A 417 12.67 4.90 -27.28
CA ASN A 417 11.44 4.83 -26.49
C ASN A 417 10.50 6.02 -26.77
N ALA A 418 9.72 5.96 -27.84
CA ALA A 418 8.78 7.02 -28.22
C ALA A 418 7.59 7.18 -27.26
N GLN A 419 7.38 6.25 -26.33
CA GLN A 419 6.20 6.21 -25.45
C GLN A 419 6.44 6.81 -24.06
N PHE A 420 7.70 7.02 -23.67
CA PHE A 420 8.06 7.44 -22.32
C PHE A 420 7.30 8.68 -21.86
N ASP A 421 7.36 9.77 -22.63
CA ASP A 421 6.74 11.04 -22.27
C ASP A 421 5.23 10.90 -22.09
N THR A 422 4.57 10.15 -22.97
CA THR A 422 3.13 9.90 -22.90
C THR A 422 2.75 9.08 -21.66
N LEU A 423 3.51 8.03 -21.35
CA LEU A 423 3.25 7.18 -20.18
C LEU A 423 3.51 7.92 -18.87
N LEU A 424 4.59 8.70 -18.79
CA LEU A 424 4.90 9.51 -17.63
C LEU A 424 3.82 10.57 -17.40
N MET A 425 3.44 11.30 -18.44
CA MET A 425 2.36 12.29 -18.41
C MET A 425 1.06 11.66 -17.92
N ARG A 426 0.64 10.54 -18.53
CA ARG A 426 -0.58 9.83 -18.15
C ARG A 426 -0.58 9.42 -16.68
N PHE A 427 0.55 8.89 -16.19
CA PHE A 427 0.69 8.50 -14.81
C PHE A 427 0.57 9.71 -13.87
N MET A 428 1.33 10.79 -14.12
CA MET A 428 1.25 12.02 -13.32
C MET A 428 -0.18 12.60 -13.33
N SER A 429 -0.84 12.61 -14.49
CA SER A 429 -2.23 13.08 -14.62
C SER A 429 -3.22 12.21 -13.86
N SER A 430 -3.07 10.88 -13.90
CA SER A 430 -3.94 9.97 -13.14
C SER A 430 -3.80 10.17 -11.62
N VAL A 431 -2.57 10.41 -11.13
CA VAL A 431 -2.32 10.67 -9.71
C VAL A 431 -2.99 11.98 -9.27
N ALA A 432 -2.87 13.03 -10.08
CA ALA A 432 -3.48 14.33 -9.80
C ALA A 432 -5.02 14.27 -9.86
N GLU A 433 -5.60 13.51 -10.79
CA GLU A 433 -7.05 13.35 -10.88
C GLU A 433 -7.61 12.57 -9.68
N TYR A 434 -6.91 11.52 -9.24
CA TYR A 434 -7.26 10.82 -8.01
C TYR A 434 -7.27 11.76 -6.78
N GLU A 435 -6.31 12.67 -6.67
CA GLU A 435 -6.28 13.67 -5.59
C GLU A 435 -7.51 14.59 -5.65
N ARG A 436 -7.86 15.09 -6.83
CA ARG A 436 -9.04 15.94 -7.03
C ARG A 436 -10.34 15.24 -6.64
N GLU A 437 -10.55 14.03 -7.13
CA GLU A 437 -11.74 13.25 -6.80
C GLU A 437 -11.83 12.96 -5.30
N ARG A 438 -10.69 12.67 -4.65
CA ARG A 438 -10.62 12.44 -3.21
C ARG A 438 -10.96 13.69 -2.41
N ASP A 439 -10.50 14.86 -2.83
CA ASP A 439 -10.82 16.13 -2.16
C ASP A 439 -12.31 16.48 -2.32
N VAL A 440 -12.87 16.26 -3.50
CA VAL A 440 -14.31 16.41 -3.76
C VAL A 440 -15.12 15.43 -2.91
N ALA A 441 -14.72 14.15 -2.86
CA ALA A 441 -15.35 13.14 -2.02
C ALA A 441 -15.32 13.55 -0.53
N GLN A 442 -14.21 14.08 -0.02
CA GLN A 442 -14.13 14.58 1.36
C GLN A 442 -15.07 15.76 1.64
N ILE A 443 -15.32 16.64 0.67
CA ILE A 443 -16.28 17.75 0.82
C ILE A 443 -17.71 17.20 0.92
N PHE A 444 -18.06 16.21 0.10
CA PHE A 444 -19.37 15.57 0.13
C PHE A 444 -19.56 14.66 1.35
N GLU A 445 -18.53 13.96 1.80
CA GLU A 445 -18.55 13.15 3.03
C GLU A 445 -18.71 14.01 4.30
N ARG A 446 -18.17 15.23 4.31
CA ARG A 446 -18.46 16.22 5.38
C ARG A 446 -19.90 16.74 5.34
N SER A 447 -20.59 16.59 4.22
CA SER A 447 -21.94 17.09 3.98
C SER A 447 -23.02 16.00 4.09
N ALA A 448 -22.63 14.72 4.03
CA ALA A 448 -23.54 13.57 4.01
C ALA A 448 -23.15 12.56 5.11
N GLU A 449 -23.79 12.65 6.28
CA GLU A 449 -23.70 11.66 7.36
C GLU A 449 -24.36 10.30 7.02
N SER A 450 -24.83 10.08 5.79
CA SER A 450 -25.41 8.80 5.40
C SER A 450 -25.27 8.54 3.91
N ASN A 451 -24.80 7.33 3.58
CA ASN A 451 -24.75 6.68 2.26
C ASN A 451 -23.51 6.91 1.38
N GLY A 452 -22.72 5.83 1.29
CA GLY A 452 -22.17 5.36 0.01
C GLY A 452 -20.73 5.72 -0.26
N ARG A 453 -19.87 4.69 -0.32
CA ARG A 453 -18.49 4.77 -0.84
C ARG A 453 -18.51 5.34 -2.27
N VAL A 454 -18.21 6.63 -2.40
CA VAL A 454 -17.92 7.25 -3.69
C VAL A 454 -16.40 7.30 -3.82
N GLY A 455 -15.83 6.58 -4.79
CA GLY A 455 -14.42 6.72 -5.20
C GLY A 455 -13.56 5.45 -5.13
N LEU A 456 -13.81 4.48 -6.02
CA LEU A 456 -12.90 3.32 -6.24
C LEU A 456 -12.47 3.15 -7.71
N ILE A 457 -12.99 3.96 -8.63
CA ILE A 457 -12.73 3.81 -10.08
C ILE A 457 -11.37 4.41 -10.47
N THR A 458 -10.93 5.51 -9.85
CA THR A 458 -9.66 6.18 -10.17
C THR A 458 -8.42 5.52 -9.61
N GLY A 459 -8.52 4.82 -8.46
CA GLY A 459 -7.39 4.07 -7.90
C GLY A 459 -6.86 3.00 -8.87
N GLU A 460 -7.75 2.30 -9.58
CA GLU A 460 -7.38 1.31 -10.60
C GLU A 460 -6.81 1.98 -11.87
N GLN A 461 -7.25 3.19 -12.21
CA GLN A 461 -6.65 3.95 -13.33
C GLN A 461 -5.21 4.36 -13.01
N VAL A 462 -4.94 4.86 -11.79
CA VAL A 462 -3.57 5.16 -11.32
C VAL A 462 -2.71 3.90 -11.34
N ARG A 463 -3.25 2.78 -10.89
CA ARG A 463 -2.55 1.49 -10.94
C ARG A 463 -2.18 1.08 -12.36
N LYS A 464 -3.14 1.14 -13.29
CA LYS A 464 -2.93 0.79 -14.70
C LYS A 464 -1.84 1.67 -15.31
N ALA A 465 -1.94 2.99 -15.15
CA ALA A 465 -0.94 3.92 -15.66
C ALA A 465 0.45 3.69 -15.03
N GLY A 466 0.50 3.42 -13.72
CA GLY A 466 1.73 3.08 -13.00
C GLY A 466 2.35 1.77 -13.49
N ARG A 467 1.54 0.75 -13.76
CA ARG A 467 1.98 -0.54 -14.34
C ARG A 467 2.54 -0.39 -15.75
N GLU A 468 1.84 0.34 -16.62
CA GLU A 468 2.29 0.60 -18.00
C GLU A 468 3.61 1.37 -18.01
N LEU A 469 3.74 2.39 -17.18
CA LEU A 469 4.99 3.13 -16.99
C LEU A 469 6.10 2.20 -16.47
N ALA A 470 5.86 1.47 -15.38
CA ALA A 470 6.86 0.59 -14.77
C ALA A 470 7.36 -0.51 -15.72
N ALA A 471 6.46 -1.09 -16.53
CA ALA A 471 6.81 -2.05 -17.57
C ALA A 471 7.71 -1.43 -18.66
N ASN A 472 7.36 -0.25 -19.16
CA ASN A 472 8.16 0.48 -20.15
C ASN A 472 9.57 0.81 -19.60
N LEU A 473 9.65 1.32 -18.36
CA LEU A 473 10.93 1.65 -17.74
C LEU A 473 11.80 0.41 -17.50
N SER A 474 11.18 -0.73 -17.18
CA SER A 474 11.90 -2.01 -17.04
C SER A 474 12.48 -2.45 -18.39
N LEU A 475 11.76 -2.25 -19.49
CA LEU A 475 12.19 -2.60 -20.85
C LEU A 475 13.32 -1.71 -21.38
N TYR A 476 13.38 -0.44 -21.02
CA TYR A 476 14.39 0.50 -21.52
C TYR A 476 15.54 0.78 -20.53
N GLY A 477 15.40 0.40 -19.26
CA GLY A 477 16.40 0.56 -18.20
C GLY A 477 17.47 -0.53 -18.12
N TRP A 478 17.41 -1.55 -18.97
CA TRP A 478 18.35 -2.68 -18.96
C TRP A 478 19.72 -2.38 -19.61
N GLY A 479 20.69 -3.24 -19.27
CA GLY A 479 22.03 -3.24 -19.85
C GLY A 479 22.88 -2.06 -19.36
N ALA A 480 23.58 -1.41 -20.29
CA ALA A 480 24.54 -0.35 -19.96
C ALA A 480 23.91 0.90 -19.30
N ALA A 481 22.59 1.04 -19.31
CA ALA A 481 21.87 2.13 -18.63
C ALA A 481 22.25 2.25 -17.15
N HIS A 482 22.45 1.13 -16.43
CA HIS A 482 22.88 1.14 -15.02
C HIS A 482 24.25 1.77 -14.82
N THR A 483 25.20 1.40 -15.68
CA THR A 483 26.58 1.89 -15.57
C THR A 483 26.63 3.38 -15.90
N ILE A 484 25.89 3.80 -16.92
CA ILE A 484 25.79 5.21 -17.29
C ILE A 484 25.08 6.02 -16.19
N ALA A 485 23.97 5.53 -15.63
CA ALA A 485 23.28 6.16 -14.51
C ALA A 485 24.21 6.40 -13.31
N ARG A 486 25.01 5.40 -12.92
CA ARG A 486 26.00 5.53 -11.82
C ARG A 486 27.09 6.55 -12.13
N ARG A 487 27.63 6.54 -13.34
CA ARG A 487 28.65 7.50 -13.78
C ARG A 487 28.09 8.93 -13.81
N LEU A 488 26.89 9.12 -14.34
CA LEU A 488 26.21 10.41 -14.35
C LEU A 488 25.88 10.91 -12.96
N ASN A 489 25.42 10.06 -12.03
CA ASN A 489 25.21 10.46 -10.64
C ASN A 489 26.51 10.96 -9.99
N THR A 490 27.62 10.26 -10.23
CA THR A 490 28.94 10.69 -9.71
C THR A 490 29.33 12.04 -10.31
N HIS A 491 29.21 12.19 -11.63
CA HIS A 491 29.55 13.42 -12.35
C HIS A 491 28.68 14.61 -11.92
N ILE A 492 27.37 14.42 -11.77
CA ILE A 492 26.44 15.47 -11.29
C ILE A 492 26.79 15.90 -9.86
N ARG A 493 27.12 14.96 -8.97
CA ARG A 493 27.54 15.29 -7.61
C ARG A 493 28.83 16.10 -7.60
N THR A 494 29.83 15.70 -8.38
CA THR A 494 31.08 16.46 -8.52
C THR A 494 30.82 17.85 -9.08
N ALA A 495 29.97 17.98 -10.11
CA ALA A 495 29.59 19.26 -10.69
C ALA A 495 28.93 20.19 -9.65
N LEU A 496 27.95 19.68 -8.90
CA LEU A 496 27.29 20.44 -7.83
C LEU A 496 28.26 20.84 -6.70
N GLN A 497 29.20 19.96 -6.33
CA GLN A 497 30.23 20.27 -5.34
C GLN A 497 31.13 21.42 -5.78
N ILE A 498 31.57 21.42 -7.05
CA ILE A 498 32.39 22.51 -7.61
C ILE A 498 31.60 23.82 -7.63
N LEU A 499 30.35 23.80 -8.09
CA LEU A 499 29.51 25.00 -8.16
C LEU A 499 29.12 25.56 -6.78
N ALA A 500 29.12 24.70 -5.75
CA ALA A 500 28.85 25.10 -4.38
C ALA A 500 30.07 25.75 -3.69
N MET A 501 31.27 25.70 -4.30
CA MET A 501 32.47 26.28 -3.70
C MET A 501 32.37 27.81 -3.64
N PRO A 502 32.63 28.44 -2.48
CA PRO A 502 32.52 29.89 -2.32
C PRO A 502 33.36 30.68 -3.32
N GLN A 503 34.54 30.18 -3.68
CA GLN A 503 35.45 30.84 -4.61
C GLN A 503 34.89 30.86 -6.04
N VAL A 504 34.25 29.76 -6.47
CA VAL A 504 33.54 29.69 -7.75
C VAL A 504 32.34 30.65 -7.71
N GLN A 505 31.56 30.65 -6.63
CA GLN A 505 30.42 31.57 -6.48
C GLN A 505 30.85 33.05 -6.50
N GLN A 506 31.93 33.39 -5.81
CA GLN A 506 32.50 34.75 -5.79
C GLN A 506 33.00 35.19 -7.17
N ALA A 507 33.67 34.30 -7.93
CA ALA A 507 34.16 34.60 -9.27
C ALA A 507 33.03 35.02 -10.24
N PHE A 508 31.82 34.48 -10.06
CA PHE A 508 30.65 34.79 -10.88
C PHE A 508 29.64 35.75 -10.21
N GLY A 509 29.95 36.27 -9.01
CA GLY A 509 29.04 37.14 -8.25
C GLY A 509 27.69 36.47 -7.91
N ALA A 510 27.71 35.16 -7.67
CA ALA A 510 26.57 34.33 -7.36
C ALA A 510 26.52 34.00 -5.86
N THR A 511 25.33 33.67 -5.36
CA THR A 511 25.11 33.26 -3.94
C THR A 511 24.76 31.79 -3.78
N ASN A 512 24.53 31.07 -4.88
CA ASN A 512 24.25 29.65 -4.90
C ASN A 512 24.69 29.03 -6.23
N GLU A 513 24.80 27.70 -6.27
CA GLU A 513 25.27 26.93 -7.41
C GLU A 513 24.44 27.16 -8.69
N TRP A 514 23.13 27.36 -8.55
CA TRP A 514 22.23 27.57 -9.70
C TRP A 514 22.39 28.96 -10.32
N GLN A 515 22.69 29.97 -9.52
CA GLN A 515 23.04 31.30 -10.00
C GLN A 515 24.37 31.28 -10.75
N VAL A 516 25.35 30.47 -10.34
CA VAL A 516 26.59 30.28 -11.11
C VAL A 516 26.27 29.74 -12.51
N VAL A 517 25.45 28.68 -12.59
CA VAL A 517 25.01 28.11 -13.88
C VAL A 517 24.32 29.16 -14.74
N GLU A 518 23.41 29.94 -14.17
CA GLU A 518 22.71 31.02 -14.87
C GLU A 518 23.68 32.06 -15.45
N ARG A 519 24.65 32.52 -14.66
CA ARG A 519 25.63 33.53 -15.07
C ARG A 519 26.54 33.02 -16.17
N VAL A 520 27.06 31.79 -16.04
CA VAL A 520 27.90 31.16 -17.07
C VAL A 520 27.13 30.99 -18.37
N CYS A 521 25.89 30.49 -18.30
CA CYS A 521 25.06 30.33 -19.50
C CYS A 521 24.72 31.68 -20.15
N GLN A 522 24.46 32.73 -19.35
CA GLN A 522 24.21 34.07 -19.86
C GLN A 522 25.44 34.65 -20.57
N GLN A 523 26.63 34.50 -20.00
CA GLN A 523 27.87 35.08 -20.51
C GLN A 523 28.38 34.31 -21.74
N GLU A 524 28.51 32.99 -21.64
CA GLU A 524 29.20 32.17 -22.63
C GLU A 524 28.25 31.58 -23.69
N LEU A 525 27.06 31.14 -23.28
CA LEU A 525 26.08 30.52 -24.19
C LEU A 525 25.07 31.52 -24.77
N LYS A 526 25.06 32.78 -24.29
CA LYS A 526 24.10 33.83 -24.67
C LYS A 526 22.64 33.40 -24.54
N HIS A 527 22.38 32.41 -23.68
CA HIS A 527 21.07 31.82 -23.47
C HIS A 527 20.95 31.36 -22.03
N ILE A 528 19.86 31.75 -21.36
CA ILE A 528 19.58 31.33 -19.99
C ILE A 528 18.53 30.21 -20.04
N PRO A 529 18.89 28.97 -19.66
CA PRO A 529 17.92 27.88 -19.58
C PRO A 529 16.94 28.11 -18.43
N ASN A 530 15.75 27.50 -18.49
CA ASN A 530 14.80 27.53 -17.38
C ASN A 530 15.23 26.58 -16.27
N ILE A 531 16.20 27.02 -15.45
CA ILE A 531 16.83 26.22 -14.40
C ILE A 531 15.80 25.73 -13.38
N LEU A 532 14.88 26.59 -12.92
CA LEU A 532 13.87 26.23 -11.94
C LEU A 532 12.98 25.10 -12.43
N LYS A 533 12.52 25.18 -13.68
CA LYS A 533 11.72 24.11 -14.31
C LYS A 533 12.50 22.80 -14.31
N HIS A 534 13.69 22.80 -14.88
CA HIS A 534 14.46 21.58 -15.09
C HIS A 534 14.95 20.95 -13.79
N LYS A 535 15.33 21.76 -12.79
CA LYS A 535 15.64 21.28 -11.44
C LYS A 535 14.43 20.60 -10.80
N THR A 536 13.27 21.26 -10.81
CA THR A 536 12.04 20.72 -10.22
C THR A 536 11.60 19.44 -10.93
N MET A 537 11.72 19.41 -12.26
CA MET A 537 11.46 18.21 -13.05
C MET A 537 12.43 17.08 -12.69
N ALA A 538 13.73 17.35 -12.60
CA ALA A 538 14.74 16.36 -12.22
C ALA A 538 14.45 15.73 -10.85
N GLU A 539 14.23 16.57 -9.82
CA GLU A 539 13.95 16.11 -8.45
C GLU A 539 12.63 15.35 -8.36
N SER A 540 11.55 15.95 -8.86
CA SER A 540 10.22 15.37 -8.72
C SER A 540 10.00 14.15 -9.60
N GLY A 541 10.45 14.19 -10.86
CA GLY A 541 10.35 13.05 -11.75
C GLY A 541 11.18 11.86 -11.25
N LYS A 542 12.42 12.09 -10.79
CA LYS A 542 13.22 11.03 -10.17
C LYS A 542 12.53 10.43 -8.95
N MET A 543 12.03 11.27 -8.04
CA MET A 543 11.37 10.76 -6.83
C MET A 543 10.13 9.93 -7.17
N VAL A 544 9.33 10.35 -8.15
CA VAL A 544 8.20 9.55 -8.62
C VAL A 544 8.66 8.20 -9.18
N LEU A 545 9.70 8.18 -10.02
CA LEU A 545 10.26 6.94 -10.56
C LEU A 545 10.88 6.04 -9.47
N ASP A 546 11.51 6.61 -8.45
CA ASP A 546 12.03 5.88 -7.29
C ASP A 546 10.90 5.26 -6.45
N ILE A 547 9.79 5.96 -6.25
CA ILE A 547 8.59 5.41 -5.60
C ILE A 547 8.01 4.26 -6.42
N VAL A 548 7.90 4.44 -7.75
CA VAL A 548 7.43 3.38 -8.65
C VAL A 548 8.32 2.14 -8.54
N ALA A 549 9.65 2.30 -8.52
CA ALA A 549 10.59 1.21 -8.34
C ALA A 549 10.45 0.53 -6.97
N LYS A 550 10.42 1.33 -5.88
CA LYS A 550 10.31 0.84 -4.50
C LYS A 550 9.06 -0.02 -4.28
N HIS A 551 7.97 0.36 -4.94
CA HIS A 551 6.67 -0.30 -4.81
C HIS A 551 6.31 -1.16 -6.02
N ALA A 552 7.29 -1.78 -6.69
CA ALA A 552 7.08 -2.63 -7.86
C ALA A 552 5.94 -3.66 -7.70
N ALA A 553 5.79 -4.25 -6.51
CA ALA A 553 4.73 -5.22 -6.22
C ALA A 553 3.30 -4.61 -6.25
N VAL A 554 3.15 -3.34 -5.88
CA VAL A 554 1.85 -2.62 -5.87
C VAL A 554 1.31 -2.49 -7.29
N TRP A 555 2.20 -2.29 -8.27
CA TRP A 555 1.83 -2.13 -9.68
C TRP A 555 1.52 -3.46 -10.38
N ARG A 556 1.90 -4.60 -9.80
CA ARG A 556 1.62 -5.94 -10.36
C ARG A 556 0.25 -6.49 -9.95
N ARG A 557 -0.21 -6.17 -8.74
CA ARG A 557 -1.41 -6.76 -8.12
C ARG A 557 -2.66 -5.98 -8.48
N SER A 558 -3.82 -6.64 -8.49
CA SER A 558 -5.14 -6.00 -8.62
C SER A 558 -5.93 -6.04 -7.30
N GLY A 559 -6.78 -5.04 -7.06
CA GLY A 559 -7.89 -5.13 -6.08
C GLY A 559 -7.76 -4.34 -4.77
N SER A 560 -6.59 -3.78 -4.43
CA SER A 560 -6.42 -2.88 -3.27
C SER A 560 -6.52 -1.41 -3.65
N ASP A 561 -6.64 -0.49 -2.68
CA ASP A 561 -6.32 0.93 -2.93
C ASP A 561 -4.80 1.11 -3.04
N VAL A 562 -4.31 1.59 -4.20
CA VAL A 562 -2.89 1.86 -4.48
C VAL A 562 -2.28 2.73 -3.39
N PHE A 563 -2.98 3.81 -2.99
CA PHE A 563 -2.42 4.78 -2.06
C PHE A 563 -2.39 4.28 -0.62
N TYR A 564 -3.23 3.30 -0.28
CA TYR A 564 -3.12 2.59 0.99
C TYR A 564 -1.88 1.69 1.01
N GLU A 565 -1.60 0.98 -0.09
CA GLU A 565 -0.44 0.09 -0.20
C GLU A 565 0.90 0.84 -0.22
N LEU A 566 0.92 2.04 -0.81
CA LEU A 566 2.11 2.92 -0.80
C LEU A 566 2.46 3.45 0.60
N GLY A 567 1.50 3.44 1.54
CA GLY A 567 1.70 3.91 2.91
C GLY A 567 2.19 5.36 2.97
N PRO A 568 3.31 5.66 3.66
CA PRO A 568 3.82 7.04 3.80
C PRO A 568 4.29 7.66 2.48
N ASP A 569 4.70 6.85 1.50
CA ASP A 569 5.19 7.36 0.20
C ASP A 569 4.05 7.87 -0.69
N ALA A 570 2.79 7.56 -0.35
CA ALA A 570 1.61 8.03 -1.08
C ALA A 570 1.54 9.56 -1.16
N GLU A 571 1.91 10.25 -0.08
CA GLU A 571 1.92 11.71 -0.04
C GLU A 571 3.07 12.30 -0.85
N ALA A 572 4.25 11.70 -0.78
CA ALA A 572 5.39 12.08 -1.60
C ALA A 572 5.06 11.93 -3.10
N LEU A 573 4.42 10.84 -3.50
CA LEU A 573 3.98 10.61 -4.88
C LEU A 573 3.07 11.74 -5.38
N ARG A 574 2.04 12.10 -4.60
CA ARG A 574 1.11 13.18 -4.96
C ARG A 574 1.82 14.53 -5.08
N ASN A 575 2.63 14.90 -4.07
CA ASN A 575 3.33 16.18 -4.05
C ASN A 575 4.28 16.33 -5.24
N HIS A 576 5.09 15.30 -5.52
CA HIS A 576 6.04 15.35 -6.64
C HIS A 576 5.33 15.29 -8.01
N ALA A 577 4.24 14.54 -8.14
CA ALA A 577 3.42 14.58 -9.35
C ALA A 577 2.87 15.99 -9.60
N ARG A 578 2.35 16.66 -8.57
CA ARG A 578 1.86 18.04 -8.65
C ARG A 578 2.96 19.01 -9.04
N TYR A 579 4.12 18.98 -8.37
CA TYR A 579 5.24 19.87 -8.70
C TYR A 579 5.69 19.69 -10.15
N TRP A 580 5.77 18.44 -10.61
CA TRP A 580 6.14 18.13 -11.99
C TRP A 580 5.12 18.68 -13.01
N LEU A 581 3.82 18.55 -12.74
CA LEU A 581 2.76 19.08 -13.59
C LEU A 581 2.77 20.61 -13.63
N THR A 582 2.95 21.26 -12.46
CA THR A 582 2.97 22.72 -12.33
C THR A 582 4.08 23.34 -13.18
N VAL A 583 5.30 22.82 -13.13
CA VAL A 583 6.42 23.39 -13.88
C VAL A 583 6.36 23.12 -15.39
N ASN A 584 5.52 22.17 -15.82
CA ASN A 584 5.23 21.95 -17.23
C ASN A 584 4.07 22.81 -17.75
N GLY A 585 3.39 23.56 -16.89
CA GLY A 585 2.29 24.45 -17.29
C GLY A 585 1.09 23.70 -17.87
N ILE A 586 0.88 22.45 -17.44
CA ILE A 586 -0.20 21.60 -17.95
C ILE A 586 -1.52 22.13 -17.39
N THR A 587 -2.44 22.49 -18.30
CA THR A 587 -3.76 23.00 -17.93
C THR A 587 -4.66 21.87 -17.44
N ASP A 588 -5.65 22.22 -16.61
CA ASP A 588 -6.65 21.26 -16.10
C ASP A 588 -7.38 20.54 -17.23
N SER A 589 -7.73 21.26 -18.29
CA SER A 589 -8.36 20.68 -19.48
C SER A 589 -7.50 19.66 -20.23
N THR A 590 -6.17 19.76 -20.12
CA THR A 590 -5.23 18.78 -20.67
C THR A 590 -5.09 17.59 -19.74
N LEU A 591 -5.11 17.84 -18.43
CA LEU A 591 -5.09 16.80 -17.40
C LEU A 591 -6.27 15.83 -17.57
N ASP A 592 -7.49 16.36 -17.69
CA ASP A 592 -8.73 15.58 -17.79
C ASP A 592 -8.77 14.70 -19.05
N LYS A 593 -8.14 15.15 -20.15
CA LYS A 593 -8.04 14.37 -21.39
C LYS A 593 -7.02 13.24 -21.25
N MET A 594 -5.91 13.49 -20.55
CA MET A 594 -4.79 12.55 -20.43
C MET A 594 -5.00 11.52 -19.32
N SER A 595 -5.85 11.82 -18.33
CA SER A 595 -6.24 10.87 -17.28
C SER A 595 -7.19 9.78 -17.79
N GLN A 596 -7.84 9.98 -18.94
CA GLN A 596 -8.80 9.01 -19.48
C GLN A 596 -8.16 7.66 -19.84
N PRO A 597 -8.89 6.55 -19.67
CA PRO A 597 -8.40 5.22 -20.02
C PRO A 597 -8.29 5.06 -21.55
N VAL A 598 -7.09 5.23 -22.09
CA VAL A 598 -6.71 4.80 -23.45
C VAL A 598 -6.31 3.32 -23.45
N GLU A 599 -6.61 2.61 -24.53
CA GLU A 599 -6.09 1.26 -24.80
C GLU A 599 -4.55 1.29 -24.86
N ALA A 600 -3.90 0.40 -24.12
CA ALA A 600 -2.45 0.33 -24.11
C ALA A 600 -1.95 -0.17 -25.48
N ALA A 601 -0.95 0.50 -26.05
CA ALA A 601 -0.23 -0.06 -27.18
C ALA A 601 0.42 -1.37 -26.74
N VAL A 602 0.30 -2.42 -27.57
CA VAL A 602 0.88 -3.74 -27.29
C VAL A 602 2.41 -3.60 -27.24
N LEU A 603 2.97 -3.54 -26.03
CA LEU A 603 4.40 -3.64 -25.81
C LEU A 603 4.80 -5.11 -25.95
N PRO A 604 5.75 -5.47 -26.83
CA PRO A 604 6.23 -6.84 -26.91
C PRO A 604 6.92 -7.22 -25.59
N THR A 605 6.59 -8.39 -25.06
CA THR A 605 7.13 -8.93 -23.81
C THR A 605 8.63 -9.23 -23.87
N VAL A 606 9.19 -9.29 -25.08
CA VAL A 606 10.62 -9.46 -25.32
C VAL A 606 11.09 -8.33 -26.23
N PRO A 607 12.15 -7.57 -25.88
CA PRO A 607 12.75 -6.63 -26.82
C PRO A 607 13.12 -7.39 -28.09
N ALA A 608 12.70 -6.88 -29.24
CA ALA A 608 13.04 -7.47 -30.53
C ALA A 608 14.58 -7.51 -30.66
N PHE A 609 15.16 -8.69 -30.45
CA PHE A 609 16.58 -8.93 -30.71
C PHE A 609 16.77 -8.95 -32.23
N SER A 610 16.97 -7.76 -32.81
CA SER A 610 17.50 -7.62 -34.16
C SER A 610 18.99 -7.97 -34.14
N GLY A 611 19.29 -9.27 -34.10
CA GLY A 611 20.67 -9.76 -33.98
C GLY A 611 20.88 -11.24 -34.24
N THR A 612 19.87 -12.09 -34.10
CA THR A 612 19.99 -13.53 -34.43
C THR A 612 19.54 -13.78 -35.87
N GLN A 613 20.41 -13.38 -36.81
CA GLN A 613 20.51 -14.16 -38.04
C GLN A 613 20.99 -15.57 -37.64
N ILE A 614 20.04 -16.51 -37.56
CA ILE A 614 20.37 -17.94 -37.55
C ILE A 614 20.97 -18.24 -38.92
N HIS A 615 22.29 -18.33 -38.93
CA HIS A 615 23.08 -18.77 -40.06
C HIS A 615 23.07 -20.30 -40.07
N GLY A 616 22.39 -20.92 -41.04
CA GLY A 616 22.64 -22.31 -41.43
C GLY A 616 21.42 -23.15 -41.82
N LEU A 617 21.40 -23.55 -43.11
CA LEU A 617 20.67 -24.66 -43.76
C LEU A 617 19.18 -24.37 -44.08
N ASN A 618 18.67 -24.17 -45.29
CA ASN A 618 19.02 -24.35 -46.72
C ASN A 618 18.07 -23.39 -47.49
N GLY A 619 18.30 -22.81 -48.66
CA GLY A 619 19.37 -22.83 -49.64
C GLY A 619 19.02 -21.79 -50.73
N GLN A 620 20.01 -21.00 -51.11
CA GLN A 620 20.29 -20.50 -52.46
C GLN A 620 19.11 -20.12 -53.40
N GLY A 621 18.91 -18.80 -53.55
CA GLY A 621 18.46 -18.18 -54.80
C GLY A 621 17.04 -17.66 -54.83
N SER A 622 16.83 -16.38 -54.49
CA SER A 622 15.86 -15.55 -55.21
C SER A 622 16.13 -14.07 -54.97
N ASN A 623 16.17 -13.35 -56.08
CA ASN A 623 16.38 -11.92 -56.21
C ASN A 623 15.29 -11.09 -55.53
N GLY A 624 15.60 -9.80 -55.37
CA GLY A 624 14.84 -8.82 -54.63
C GLY A 624 13.34 -8.84 -54.90
N VAL A 625 12.58 -8.85 -53.81
CA VAL A 625 11.18 -8.45 -53.83
C VAL A 625 11.18 -6.95 -54.14
N ASN A 626 10.80 -6.64 -55.37
CA ASN A 626 10.81 -5.30 -55.95
C ASN A 626 9.84 -4.41 -55.14
N GLU A 627 10.37 -3.55 -54.26
CA GLU A 627 9.62 -2.71 -53.33
C GLU A 627 8.58 -1.81 -54.04
N GLN A 628 8.82 -1.53 -55.33
CA GLN A 628 7.90 -0.84 -56.23
C GLN A 628 6.63 -1.64 -56.55
N ALA A 629 6.70 -2.97 -56.65
CA ALA A 629 5.55 -3.84 -56.88
C ALA A 629 4.61 -3.84 -55.66
N LEU A 630 5.18 -3.81 -54.46
CA LEU A 630 4.44 -3.73 -53.20
C LEU A 630 3.78 -2.36 -53.01
N ALA A 631 4.44 -1.28 -53.44
CA ALA A 631 3.86 0.06 -53.44
C ALA A 631 2.69 0.19 -54.44
N GLN A 632 2.80 -0.40 -55.63
CA GLN A 632 1.71 -0.42 -56.62
C GLN A 632 0.50 -1.23 -56.15
N LEU A 633 0.73 -2.39 -55.51
CA LEU A 633 -0.35 -3.18 -54.92
C LEU A 633 -1.06 -2.43 -53.78
N ARG A 634 -0.32 -1.73 -52.93
CA ARG A 634 -0.91 -0.89 -51.88
C ARG A 634 -1.75 0.25 -52.45
N ASN A 635 -1.30 0.90 -53.52
CA ASN A 635 -2.06 1.97 -54.17
C ASN A 635 -3.32 1.46 -54.87
N LEU A 636 -3.30 0.27 -55.48
CA LEU A 636 -4.48 -0.34 -56.11
C LEU A 636 -5.53 -0.78 -55.08
N VAL A 637 -5.07 -1.35 -53.96
CA VAL A 637 -5.94 -1.74 -52.84
C VAL A 637 -6.52 -0.51 -52.13
N ALA A 638 -5.73 0.54 -51.94
CA ALA A 638 -6.21 1.82 -51.39
C ALA A 638 -7.24 2.51 -52.31
N ALA A 639 -7.16 2.28 -53.62
CA ALA A 639 -8.13 2.77 -54.61
C ALA A 639 -9.36 1.86 -54.76
N GLY A 640 -9.48 0.79 -53.96
CA GLY A 640 -10.61 -0.14 -53.99
C GLY A 640 -10.69 -1.00 -55.26
N GLN A 641 -9.60 -1.12 -56.01
CA GLN A 641 -9.53 -1.93 -57.22
C GLN A 641 -8.82 -3.26 -56.93
N THR A 642 -9.43 -4.37 -57.33
CA THR A 642 -8.79 -5.68 -57.31
C THR A 642 -7.87 -5.81 -58.52
N PRO A 643 -6.56 -6.08 -58.33
CA PRO A 643 -5.64 -6.23 -59.46
C PRO A 643 -6.03 -7.43 -60.33
N SER A 644 -5.94 -7.26 -61.65
CA SER A 644 -6.27 -8.34 -62.57
C SER A 644 -5.24 -9.48 -62.50
N PRO A 645 -5.60 -10.73 -62.84
CA PRO A 645 -4.66 -11.86 -62.84
C PRO A 645 -3.42 -11.61 -63.71
N GLU A 646 -3.59 -10.88 -64.81
CA GLU A 646 -2.50 -10.50 -65.72
C GLU A 646 -1.57 -9.45 -65.11
N GLN A 647 -2.08 -8.53 -64.29
CA GLN A 647 -1.26 -7.56 -63.55
C GLN A 647 -0.45 -8.23 -62.45
N LEU A 648 -1.04 -9.20 -61.74
CA LEU A 648 -0.32 -10.02 -60.76
C LEU A 648 0.78 -10.85 -61.42
N GLN A 649 0.51 -11.40 -62.61
CA GLN A 649 1.49 -12.19 -63.34
C GLN A 649 2.67 -11.33 -63.83
N ARG A 650 2.44 -10.08 -64.22
CA ARG A 650 3.50 -9.12 -64.58
C ARG A 650 4.34 -8.65 -63.38
N LEU A 651 3.73 -8.54 -62.20
CA LEU A 651 4.41 -8.16 -60.96
C LEU A 651 5.26 -9.29 -60.36
N LEU A 652 4.97 -10.54 -60.75
CA LEU A 652 5.73 -11.72 -60.35
C LEU A 652 6.83 -12.10 -61.34
N SER A 653 6.79 -11.58 -62.57
CA SER A 653 7.77 -11.86 -63.63
C SER A 653 8.91 -10.84 -63.74
N ASN A 654 8.87 -9.76 -62.95
CA ASN A 654 9.90 -8.71 -62.83
C ASN A 654 10.38 -8.63 -61.38
#